data_AF-A0AAF0M3M9-F1
#
_entry.id   AF-A0AAF0M3M9-F1
#
_cell.length_a   1.000
_cell.length_b   1.000
_cell.length_c   1.000
_cell.angle_alpha   90.00
_cell.angle_beta   90.00
_cell.angle_gamma   90.00
#
_symmetry.space_group_name_H-M   'P 1'
#
loop_
_entity.id
_entity.type
_entity.pdbx_description
1 polymer ?
#
loop_
_entity_poly.entity_id
_entity_poly.type
_entity_poly.pdbx_seq_one_letter_code
_entity_poly.pdbx_strand_id
1 'polypeptide(L)'
;MGVSTAEGSGQALLHVLKVGNARHRELDPLHRSDIDRWLAAAAIPVNQWDGVADLSSGYPLFIQSAIDLVNDGGDITALRGSEAFVELLNAAWKRLPPHVQDAAKRLSVFVDSPDTEFLVAYLDVDLLEIETLRQQLIDVHVFVESADGDAWFHDRRRAHVWERILTRESRRVVATSALNAVQTWLAEHSAVEHWLHGSLAHILDEAPHDAVDARTRRLLGLSRDELALLWAMIEVVDPAGRFETAAPTALVVRWAVLRAGHLDDPLGAMQRLVEQELIVSVSDEDFSVSGLFVPSTFVFAVTVALIRRTFAVSPLQSVTSLAVQQFVLSAIARYNTMVARLGRATLRNHGDTVQNIGKELSPRRSVAKLPALAVDFTFEGLAMNATVTFDSEADRDAAAAALGALNTHPRFAVTSLFKFPPQKVRWKRLTDALDRVAPTGRVTAGDETDVLALYQSRAQSEAAVYEQTGVEETSALGFARPRRYLIHVTPGMVAITVLEVVDAERFGADLLPPDVALRDPLMSVRLRANGVLGPDEHIGTIHSNYISDSLFEHPTRSLMTTLEHAGTHFNVPLPAFTLPEELSELETLLETSLAARRRLHDALSAGSDAANSHYITVDKSPTGGLRTFQWSVTAIEVADGLGRVQLLELARTTQTAFDQMMTEEEANRFGVADPSRAISRHGGDAAGVFAPLLGYHRNDVRAPWPPELLARAAEQKRRLQESTVASEDDTDPS
;
A
#
# COMPACT_ATOMS: atom_id res chain seq x y z
N MET A 1 12.07 -12.69 -18.21
CA MET A 1 13.17 -13.63 -18.52
C MET A 1 14.41 -12.76 -18.67
N GLY A 2 15.44 -12.93 -17.84
CA GLY A 2 16.65 -12.11 -17.91
C GLY A 2 17.75 -12.89 -18.63
N VAL A 3 18.43 -12.28 -19.60
CA VAL A 3 19.60 -12.84 -20.26
C VAL A 3 20.82 -12.12 -19.71
N SER A 4 21.83 -12.87 -19.28
CA SER A 4 23.09 -12.34 -18.77
C SER A 4 24.23 -12.90 -19.58
N THR A 5 25.09 -12.03 -20.11
CA THR A 5 26.39 -12.43 -20.66
C THR A 5 27.42 -12.54 -19.53
N ALA A 6 28.56 -13.18 -19.78
CA ALA A 6 29.57 -13.51 -18.76
C ALA A 6 30.34 -12.31 -18.15
N GLU A 7 29.93 -11.06 -18.44
CA GLU A 7 30.57 -9.86 -17.88
C GLU A 7 30.14 -9.57 -16.42
N GLY A 8 30.94 -8.78 -15.71
CA GLY A 8 30.80 -8.51 -14.27
C GLY A 8 29.45 -7.91 -13.85
N SER A 9 28.77 -7.15 -14.73
CA SER A 9 27.41 -6.64 -14.50
C SER A 9 26.34 -7.74 -14.56
N GLY A 10 26.55 -8.75 -15.41
CA GLY A 10 25.68 -9.91 -15.54
C GLY A 10 25.72 -10.84 -14.33
N GLN A 11 26.89 -10.98 -13.69
CA GLN A 11 27.02 -11.80 -12.47
C GLN A 11 26.25 -11.22 -11.28
N ALA A 12 26.19 -9.90 -11.14
CA ALA A 12 25.39 -9.25 -10.10
C ALA A 12 23.89 -9.47 -10.30
N LEU A 13 23.40 -9.35 -11.54
CA LEU A 13 22.02 -9.68 -11.90
C LEU A 13 21.69 -11.16 -11.66
N LEU A 14 22.60 -12.07 -12.04
CA LEU A 14 22.50 -13.50 -11.74
C LEU A 14 22.42 -13.77 -10.24
N HIS A 15 23.16 -13.03 -9.42
CA HIS A 15 23.09 -13.17 -7.96
C HIS A 15 21.74 -12.72 -7.42
N VAL A 16 21.23 -11.55 -7.83
CA VAL A 16 19.90 -11.03 -7.43
C VAL A 16 18.78 -12.00 -7.87
N LEU A 17 18.83 -12.50 -9.11
CA LEU A 17 17.84 -13.45 -9.63
C LEU A 17 17.92 -14.82 -8.92
N LYS A 18 19.13 -15.26 -8.52
CA LYS A 18 19.32 -16.48 -7.70
C LYS A 18 18.74 -16.31 -6.30
N VAL A 19 18.93 -15.16 -5.66
CA VAL A 19 18.31 -14.83 -4.36
C VAL A 19 16.77 -14.80 -4.49
N GLY A 20 16.26 -14.34 -5.64
CA GLY A 20 14.83 -14.40 -6.00
C GLY A 20 14.31 -15.78 -6.44
N ASN A 21 15.10 -16.85 -6.31
CA ASN A 21 14.71 -18.23 -6.66
C ASN A 21 14.35 -18.45 -8.15
N ALA A 22 14.90 -17.65 -9.06
CA ALA A 22 14.66 -17.79 -10.49
C ALA A 22 15.30 -19.07 -11.07
N ARG A 23 14.61 -19.71 -12.04
CA ARG A 23 15.17 -20.86 -12.77
C ARG A 23 16.28 -20.40 -13.73
N HIS A 24 17.49 -20.91 -13.52
CA HIS A 24 18.65 -20.64 -14.36
C HIS A 24 18.83 -21.71 -15.44
N ARG A 25 19.12 -21.30 -16.67
CA ARG A 25 19.60 -22.17 -17.75
C ARG A 25 20.83 -21.52 -18.37
N GLU A 26 21.93 -22.26 -18.35
CA GLU A 26 23.16 -21.87 -19.01
C GLU A 26 23.09 -22.30 -20.49
N LEU A 27 23.59 -21.45 -21.38
CA LEU A 27 23.69 -21.75 -22.81
C LEU A 27 25.17 -21.91 -23.14
N ASP A 28 25.57 -23.13 -23.45
CA ASP A 28 26.94 -23.45 -23.85
C ASP A 28 27.21 -23.06 -25.31
N PRO A 29 28.49 -22.79 -25.67
CA PRO A 29 28.89 -22.65 -27.07
C PRO A 29 28.55 -23.90 -27.89
N LEU A 30 28.30 -23.72 -29.19
CA LEU A 30 28.03 -24.85 -30.09
C LEU A 30 29.21 -25.82 -30.11
N HIS A 31 28.90 -27.11 -29.99
CA HIS A 31 29.87 -28.17 -30.10
C HIS A 31 30.38 -28.29 -31.55
N ARG A 32 31.62 -28.75 -31.70
CA ARG A 32 32.27 -28.90 -33.00
C ARG A 32 31.42 -29.66 -34.03
N SER A 33 30.72 -30.71 -33.60
CA SER A 33 29.84 -31.50 -34.47
C SER A 33 28.66 -30.71 -35.05
N ASP A 34 28.15 -29.71 -34.33
CA ASP A 34 27.06 -28.86 -34.80
C ASP A 34 27.59 -27.74 -35.71
N ILE A 35 28.80 -27.23 -35.42
CA ILE A 35 29.53 -26.31 -36.32
C ILE A 35 29.77 -27.00 -37.66
N ASP A 36 30.37 -28.20 -37.66
CA ASP A 36 30.66 -28.97 -38.87
C ASP A 36 29.38 -29.26 -39.68
N ARG A 37 28.25 -29.56 -39.02
CA ARG A 37 26.95 -29.76 -39.67
C ARG A 37 26.47 -28.48 -40.34
N TRP A 38 26.62 -27.34 -39.69
CA TRP A 38 26.26 -26.03 -40.25
C TRP A 38 27.16 -25.68 -41.44
N LEU A 39 28.47 -25.85 -41.33
CA LEU A 39 29.43 -25.60 -42.41
C LEU A 39 29.18 -26.49 -43.63
N ALA A 40 28.85 -27.76 -43.42
CA ALA A 40 28.44 -28.67 -44.48
C ALA A 40 27.17 -28.19 -45.20
N ALA A 41 26.16 -27.76 -44.44
CA ALA A 41 24.91 -27.25 -45.01
C ALA A 41 25.12 -25.94 -45.78
N ALA A 42 26.05 -25.09 -45.34
CA ALA A 42 26.44 -23.85 -46.00
C ALA A 42 27.42 -24.05 -47.18
N ALA A 43 27.76 -25.30 -47.53
CA ALA A 43 28.69 -25.65 -48.60
C ALA A 43 30.09 -25.04 -48.48
N ILE A 44 30.56 -24.80 -47.24
CA ILE A 44 31.90 -24.26 -47.00
C ILE A 44 32.98 -25.31 -47.29
N PRO A 45 34.09 -24.95 -47.98
CA PRO A 45 35.20 -25.87 -48.22
C PRO A 45 35.79 -26.46 -46.93
N VAL A 46 35.96 -27.79 -46.88
CA VAL A 46 36.40 -28.53 -45.68
C VAL A 46 37.73 -28.02 -45.13
N ASN A 47 38.64 -27.55 -45.98
CA ASN A 47 39.93 -27.00 -45.57
C ASN A 47 39.83 -25.67 -44.79
N GLN A 48 38.65 -25.03 -44.76
CA GLN A 48 38.40 -23.81 -43.98
C GLN A 48 37.73 -24.13 -42.62
N TRP A 49 37.24 -25.36 -42.37
CA TRP A 49 36.38 -25.66 -41.22
C TRP A 49 37.08 -25.53 -39.87
N ASP A 50 38.32 -26.00 -39.76
CA ASP A 50 39.12 -25.83 -38.54
C ASP A 50 39.31 -24.34 -38.20
N GLY A 51 39.58 -23.52 -39.23
CA GLY A 51 39.67 -22.07 -39.08
C GLY A 51 38.37 -21.46 -38.56
N VAL A 52 37.21 -21.85 -39.09
CA VAL A 52 35.92 -21.33 -38.61
C VAL A 52 35.64 -21.74 -37.16
N ALA A 53 35.90 -23.00 -36.80
CA ALA A 53 35.67 -23.50 -35.44
C ALA A 53 36.56 -22.80 -34.41
N ASP A 54 37.84 -22.63 -34.73
CA ASP A 54 38.82 -21.98 -33.85
C ASP A 54 38.53 -20.48 -33.68
N LEU A 55 38.21 -19.78 -34.77
CA LEU A 55 37.92 -18.33 -34.74
C LEU A 55 36.59 -18.00 -34.06
N SER A 56 35.60 -18.89 -34.13
CA SER A 56 34.28 -18.66 -33.56
C SER A 56 34.14 -19.11 -32.10
N SER A 57 35.00 -20.03 -31.64
CA SER A 57 34.87 -20.68 -30.32
C SER A 57 33.46 -21.22 -30.05
N GLY A 58 32.74 -21.65 -31.10
CA GLY A 58 31.37 -22.15 -31.01
C GLY A 58 30.29 -21.08 -30.84
N TYR A 59 30.61 -19.79 -30.96
CA TYR A 59 29.61 -18.72 -30.88
C TYR A 59 28.86 -18.55 -32.21
N PRO A 60 27.53 -18.75 -32.27
CA PRO A 60 26.76 -18.77 -33.53
C PRO A 60 26.96 -17.54 -34.42
N LEU A 61 26.99 -16.35 -33.83
CA LEU A 61 27.17 -15.10 -34.58
C LEU A 61 28.54 -15.03 -35.29
N PHE A 62 29.56 -15.68 -34.75
CA PHE A 62 30.90 -15.71 -35.34
C PHE A 62 31.02 -16.79 -36.40
N ILE A 63 30.33 -17.91 -36.22
CA ILE A 63 30.24 -18.97 -37.24
C ILE A 63 29.59 -18.40 -38.50
N GLN A 64 28.48 -17.66 -38.36
CA GLN A 64 27.82 -17.06 -39.52
C GLN A 64 28.74 -16.07 -40.26
N SER A 65 29.35 -15.11 -39.57
CA SER A 65 30.25 -14.14 -40.24
C SER A 65 31.49 -14.77 -40.87
N ALA A 66 31.96 -15.89 -40.32
CA ALA A 66 33.02 -16.70 -40.91
C ALA A 66 32.58 -17.38 -42.22
N ILE A 67 31.36 -17.95 -42.25
CA ILE A 67 30.74 -18.54 -43.46
C ILE A 67 30.66 -17.49 -44.57
N ASP A 68 30.15 -16.29 -44.26
CA ASP A 68 29.94 -15.24 -45.27
C ASP A 68 31.26 -14.72 -45.85
N LEU A 69 32.29 -14.54 -45.00
CA LEU A 69 33.62 -14.18 -45.48
C LEU A 69 34.16 -15.18 -46.50
N VAL A 70 33.99 -16.48 -46.23
CA VAL A 70 34.45 -17.55 -47.13
C VAL A 70 33.62 -17.57 -48.42
N ASN A 71 32.31 -17.41 -48.34
CA ASN A 71 31.42 -17.34 -49.50
C ASN A 71 31.77 -16.17 -50.43
N ASP A 72 32.24 -15.06 -49.87
CA ASP A 72 32.72 -13.90 -50.61
C ASP A 72 34.17 -14.03 -51.14
N GLY A 73 34.77 -15.22 -51.01
CA GLY A 73 36.12 -15.51 -51.49
C GLY A 73 37.25 -15.03 -50.56
N GLY A 74 36.94 -14.68 -49.32
CA GLY A 74 37.95 -14.40 -48.28
C GLY A 74 38.59 -15.67 -47.73
N ASP A 75 39.84 -15.57 -47.26
CA ASP A 75 40.57 -16.68 -46.66
C ASP A 75 40.56 -16.58 -45.13
N ILE A 76 39.88 -17.51 -44.46
CA ILE A 76 39.76 -17.50 -43.00
C ILE A 76 41.05 -17.89 -42.30
N THR A 77 41.90 -18.66 -42.97
CA THR A 77 43.18 -19.13 -42.43
C THR A 77 44.20 -18.00 -42.26
N ALA A 78 43.96 -16.84 -42.91
CA ALA A 78 44.77 -15.65 -42.77
C ALA A 78 44.46 -14.83 -41.50
N LEU A 79 43.33 -15.08 -40.82
CA LEU A 79 42.89 -14.35 -39.63
C LEU A 79 43.48 -14.97 -38.36
N ARG A 80 43.93 -14.14 -37.40
CA ARG A 80 44.55 -14.61 -36.15
C ARG A 80 43.58 -14.62 -34.96
N GLY A 81 43.58 -15.72 -34.21
CA GLY A 81 42.54 -16.09 -33.23
C GLY A 81 42.18 -15.10 -32.12
N SER A 82 43.09 -14.24 -31.65
CA SER A 82 42.76 -13.31 -30.54
C SER A 82 41.99 -12.07 -30.99
N GLU A 83 41.97 -11.73 -32.28
CA GLU A 83 41.29 -10.54 -32.83
C GLU A 83 40.31 -10.87 -33.98
N ALA A 84 40.04 -12.16 -34.21
CA ALA A 84 39.20 -12.67 -35.28
C ALA A 84 37.87 -11.93 -35.46
N PHE A 85 37.16 -11.66 -34.36
CA PHE A 85 35.90 -10.91 -34.37
C PHE A 85 36.06 -9.50 -34.95
N VAL A 86 37.15 -8.82 -34.58
CA VAL A 86 37.44 -7.46 -34.99
C VAL A 86 37.84 -7.42 -36.46
N GLU A 87 38.61 -8.40 -36.92
CA GLU A 87 38.99 -8.51 -38.33
C GLU A 87 37.78 -8.83 -39.22
N LEU A 88 36.92 -9.78 -38.81
CA LEU A 88 35.66 -10.10 -39.50
C LEU A 88 34.73 -8.89 -39.57
N LEU A 89 34.56 -8.18 -38.46
CA LEU A 89 33.70 -6.99 -38.41
C LEU A 89 34.28 -5.83 -39.22
N ASN A 90 35.60 -5.64 -39.24
CA ASN A 90 36.26 -4.64 -40.08
C ASN A 90 36.12 -4.96 -41.58
N ALA A 91 36.17 -6.24 -41.96
CA ALA A 91 35.95 -6.67 -43.34
C ALA A 91 34.51 -6.40 -43.76
N ALA A 92 33.52 -6.78 -42.94
CA ALA A 92 32.11 -6.48 -43.16
C ALA A 92 31.85 -4.97 -43.24
N TRP A 93 32.44 -4.20 -42.32
CA TRP A 93 32.31 -2.74 -42.26
C TRP A 93 32.81 -2.06 -43.55
N LYS A 94 33.95 -2.48 -44.09
CA LYS A 94 34.52 -1.91 -45.32
C LYS A 94 33.65 -2.09 -46.56
N ARG A 95 32.72 -3.05 -46.54
CA ARG A 95 31.80 -3.32 -47.67
C ARG A 95 30.59 -2.40 -47.67
N LEU A 96 30.26 -1.79 -46.53
CA LEU A 96 29.13 -0.88 -46.43
C LEU A 96 29.37 0.39 -47.26
N PRO A 97 28.35 0.90 -47.98
CA PRO A 97 28.42 2.22 -48.61
C PRO A 97 28.74 3.32 -47.58
N PRO A 98 29.45 4.40 -47.97
CA PRO A 98 29.85 5.45 -47.02
C PRO A 98 28.70 6.07 -46.22
N HIS A 99 27.53 6.28 -46.84
CA HIS A 99 26.35 6.82 -46.16
C HIS A 99 25.77 5.85 -45.12
N VAL A 100 25.82 4.54 -45.37
CA VAL A 100 25.41 3.50 -44.42
C VAL A 100 26.38 3.41 -43.25
N GLN A 101 27.69 3.52 -43.52
CA GLN A 101 28.69 3.59 -42.47
C GLN A 101 28.48 4.81 -41.57
N ASP A 102 28.13 5.96 -42.15
CA ASP A 102 27.86 7.17 -41.38
C ASP A 102 26.60 7.04 -40.53
N ALA A 103 25.50 6.53 -41.11
CA ALA A 103 24.29 6.23 -40.36
C ALA A 103 24.56 5.24 -39.21
N ALA A 104 25.27 4.13 -39.47
CA ALA A 104 25.61 3.16 -38.42
C ALA A 104 26.49 3.75 -37.32
N LYS A 105 27.44 4.65 -37.65
CA LYS A 105 28.20 5.40 -36.65
C LYS A 105 27.29 6.26 -35.78
N ARG A 106 26.35 7.00 -36.37
CA ARG A 106 25.39 7.84 -35.65
C ARG A 106 24.47 7.00 -34.76
N LEU A 107 23.98 5.87 -35.25
CA LEU A 107 23.10 4.97 -34.51
C LEU A 107 23.79 4.19 -33.38
N SER A 108 25.11 3.97 -33.45
CA SER A 108 25.84 3.16 -32.46
C SER A 108 25.80 3.69 -31.02
N VAL A 109 25.40 4.95 -30.83
CA VAL A 109 25.18 5.56 -29.52
C VAL A 109 23.92 5.03 -28.81
N PHE A 110 22.95 4.49 -29.55
CA PHE A 110 21.73 3.93 -28.95
C PHE A 110 21.97 2.45 -28.62
N VAL A 111 21.79 2.10 -27.35
CA VAL A 111 21.94 0.73 -26.85
C VAL A 111 20.78 -0.13 -27.34
N ASP A 112 19.58 0.35 -27.11
CA ASP A 112 18.31 -0.26 -27.52
C ASP A 112 17.81 0.42 -28.80
N SER A 113 17.06 -0.29 -29.66
CA SER A 113 16.51 0.27 -30.91
C SER A 113 15.54 1.41 -30.63
N PRO A 114 15.79 2.63 -31.13
CA PRO A 114 14.78 3.67 -31.14
C PRO A 114 13.61 3.33 -32.06
N ASP A 115 12.47 3.96 -31.80
CA ASP A 115 11.29 3.88 -32.64
C ASP A 115 11.58 4.43 -34.04
N THR A 116 10.94 3.84 -35.06
CA THR A 116 11.21 4.20 -36.47
C THR A 116 10.94 5.68 -36.75
N GLU A 117 9.94 6.27 -36.10
CA GLU A 117 9.63 7.70 -36.20
C GLU A 117 10.78 8.57 -35.65
N PHE A 118 11.36 8.20 -34.51
CA PHE A 118 12.55 8.86 -33.97
C PHE A 118 13.75 8.72 -34.93
N LEU A 119 13.95 7.54 -35.52
CA LEU A 119 15.07 7.30 -36.44
C LEU A 119 14.97 8.16 -37.71
N VAL A 120 13.77 8.28 -38.28
CA VAL A 120 13.46 9.16 -39.43
C VAL A 120 13.86 10.60 -39.11
N ALA A 121 13.42 11.12 -37.96
CA ALA A 121 13.74 12.49 -37.53
C ALA A 121 15.23 12.68 -37.19
N TYR A 122 15.86 11.70 -36.54
CA TYR A 122 17.25 11.79 -36.10
C TYR A 122 18.25 11.74 -37.26
N LEU A 123 18.02 10.83 -38.21
CA LEU A 123 18.88 10.67 -39.38
C LEU A 123 18.56 11.65 -40.50
N ASP A 124 17.38 12.29 -40.46
CA ASP A 124 16.85 13.19 -41.50
C ASP A 124 16.68 12.47 -42.85
N VAL A 125 15.96 11.35 -42.82
CA VAL A 125 15.73 10.42 -43.94
C VAL A 125 14.28 9.94 -43.94
N ASP A 126 13.78 9.44 -45.07
CA ASP A 126 12.42 8.89 -45.12
C ASP A 126 12.31 7.44 -44.62
N LEU A 127 11.07 6.93 -44.52
CA LEU A 127 10.80 5.58 -44.03
C LEU A 127 11.44 4.48 -44.91
N LEU A 128 11.42 4.67 -46.24
CA LEU A 128 11.96 3.70 -47.19
C LEU A 128 13.50 3.65 -47.12
N GLU A 129 14.12 4.79 -46.86
CA GLU A 129 15.56 4.90 -46.60
C GLU A 129 15.95 4.18 -45.30
N ILE A 130 15.14 4.26 -44.23
CA ILE A 130 15.35 3.47 -42.99
C ILE A 130 15.25 1.97 -43.26
N GLU A 131 14.23 1.52 -44.01
CA GLU A 131 14.08 0.10 -44.37
C GLU A 131 15.28 -0.40 -45.18
N THR A 132 15.72 0.40 -46.17
CA THR A 132 16.90 0.10 -46.98
C THR A 132 18.17 0.04 -46.12
N LEU A 133 18.33 1.00 -45.20
CA LEU A 133 19.45 1.04 -44.26
C LEU A 133 19.48 -0.21 -43.36
N ARG A 134 18.32 -0.59 -42.78
CA ARG A 134 18.19 -1.79 -41.95
C ARG A 134 18.59 -3.03 -42.73
N GLN A 135 18.06 -3.23 -43.93
CA GLN A 135 18.39 -4.39 -44.76
C GLN A 135 19.89 -4.46 -45.05
N GLN A 136 20.50 -3.34 -45.45
CA GLN A 136 21.93 -3.29 -45.73
C GLN A 136 22.80 -3.60 -44.50
N LEU A 137 22.38 -3.17 -43.30
CA LEU A 137 23.08 -3.48 -42.05
C LEU A 137 22.86 -4.93 -41.58
N ILE A 138 21.72 -5.53 -41.89
CA ILE A 138 21.44 -6.96 -41.66
C ILE A 138 22.29 -7.83 -42.59
N ASP A 139 22.38 -7.46 -43.88
CA ASP A 139 23.11 -8.20 -44.90
C ASP A 139 24.61 -8.33 -44.58
N VAL A 140 25.19 -7.33 -43.89
CA VAL A 140 26.58 -7.38 -43.39
C VAL A 140 26.67 -7.78 -41.91
N HIS A 141 25.55 -8.20 -41.33
CA HIS A 141 25.37 -8.62 -39.94
C HIS A 141 25.72 -7.58 -38.88
N VAL A 142 25.85 -6.29 -39.23
CA VAL A 142 25.99 -5.23 -38.22
C VAL A 142 24.74 -5.19 -37.34
N PHE A 143 23.57 -5.31 -37.97
CA PHE A 143 22.31 -5.61 -37.28
C PHE A 143 22.04 -7.11 -37.26
N VAL A 144 21.30 -7.54 -36.26
CA VAL A 144 20.80 -8.90 -36.10
C VAL A 144 19.29 -8.83 -35.95
N GLU A 145 18.58 -9.67 -36.71
CA GLU A 145 17.15 -9.84 -36.57
C GLU A 145 16.83 -10.64 -35.30
N SER A 146 15.97 -10.07 -34.47
CA SER A 146 15.35 -10.77 -33.35
C SER A 146 14.23 -11.68 -33.84
N ALA A 147 13.84 -12.65 -33.00
CA ALA A 147 12.73 -13.54 -33.29
C ALA A 147 11.38 -12.82 -33.48
N ASP A 148 11.26 -11.61 -32.92
CA ASP A 148 10.05 -10.78 -32.97
C ASP A 148 10.02 -9.88 -34.22
N GLY A 149 11.03 -9.98 -35.09
CA GLY A 149 11.12 -9.24 -36.36
C GLY A 149 11.86 -7.91 -36.28
N ASP A 150 12.23 -7.45 -35.08
CA ASP A 150 13.03 -6.23 -34.91
C ASP A 150 14.50 -6.49 -35.23
N ALA A 151 15.13 -5.58 -35.97
CA ALA A 151 16.55 -5.66 -36.31
C ALA A 151 17.34 -4.52 -35.64
N TRP A 152 18.33 -4.88 -34.83
CA TRP A 152 19.18 -3.91 -34.14
C TRP A 152 20.61 -4.40 -33.96
N PHE A 153 21.51 -3.53 -33.47
CA PHE A 153 22.87 -3.93 -33.16
C PHE A 153 22.91 -5.09 -32.15
N HIS A 154 23.81 -6.03 -32.39
CA HIS A 154 24.32 -6.87 -31.32
C HIS A 154 25.29 -6.08 -30.43
N ASP A 155 25.24 -6.23 -29.10
CA ASP A 155 26.05 -5.46 -28.14
C ASP A 155 27.54 -5.36 -28.49
N ARG A 156 28.17 -6.51 -28.80
CA ARG A 156 29.60 -6.55 -29.21
C ARG A 156 29.89 -5.77 -30.50
N ARG A 157 28.95 -5.78 -31.45
CA ARG A 157 29.12 -5.08 -32.75
C ARG A 157 28.92 -3.58 -32.56
N ARG A 158 27.92 -3.19 -31.77
CA ARG A 158 27.72 -1.79 -31.34
C ARG A 158 28.98 -1.26 -30.65
N ALA A 159 29.48 -1.98 -29.65
CA ALA A 159 30.67 -1.58 -28.89
C ALA A 159 31.90 -1.44 -29.80
N HIS A 160 32.08 -2.32 -30.79
CA HIS A 160 33.18 -2.17 -31.76
C HIS A 160 33.05 -0.90 -32.60
N VAL A 161 31.85 -0.59 -33.13
CA VAL A 161 31.62 0.66 -33.87
C VAL A 161 31.89 1.88 -32.97
N TRP A 162 31.36 1.86 -31.75
CA TRP A 162 31.48 2.96 -30.79
C TRP A 162 32.92 3.18 -30.28
N GLU A 163 33.60 2.11 -29.87
CA GLU A 163 34.88 2.20 -29.15
C GLU A 163 36.10 2.14 -30.07
N ARG A 164 36.00 1.43 -31.20
CA ARG A 164 37.14 1.19 -32.10
C ARG A 164 37.07 1.94 -33.42
N ILE A 165 35.88 2.12 -33.99
CA ILE A 165 35.72 2.84 -35.26
C ILE A 165 35.63 4.35 -35.02
N LEU A 166 34.86 4.78 -34.01
CA LEU A 166 34.75 6.19 -33.66
C LEU A 166 35.92 6.65 -32.79
N THR A 167 36.49 7.79 -33.14
CA THR A 167 37.42 8.50 -32.25
C THR A 167 36.65 9.09 -31.06
N ARG A 168 37.36 9.45 -29.98
CA ARG A 168 36.75 10.14 -28.83
C ARG A 168 36.05 11.45 -29.22
N GLU A 169 36.62 12.19 -30.17
CA GLU A 169 35.99 13.43 -30.67
C GLU A 169 34.72 13.14 -31.45
N SER A 170 34.75 12.12 -32.33
CA SER A 170 33.56 11.69 -33.07
C SER A 170 32.45 11.18 -32.16
N ARG A 171 32.79 10.44 -31.09
CA ARG A 171 31.82 10.00 -30.08
C ARG A 171 31.12 11.17 -29.41
N ARG A 172 31.86 12.21 -29.01
CA ARG A 172 31.28 13.44 -28.44
C ARG A 172 30.32 14.13 -29.40
N VAL A 173 30.67 14.22 -30.68
CA VAL A 173 29.81 14.83 -31.71
C VAL A 173 28.52 14.02 -31.87
N VAL A 174 28.63 12.69 -32.01
CA VAL A 174 27.46 11.80 -32.14
C VAL A 174 26.58 11.85 -30.90
N ALA A 175 27.17 11.77 -29.70
CA ALA A 175 26.44 11.86 -28.43
C ALA A 175 25.73 13.21 -28.26
N THR A 176 26.37 14.32 -28.62
CA THR A 176 25.74 15.65 -28.57
C THR A 176 24.56 15.75 -29.54
N SER A 177 24.73 15.25 -30.76
CA SER A 177 23.65 15.21 -31.76
C SER A 177 22.47 14.34 -31.29
N ALA A 178 22.74 13.16 -30.74
CA ALA A 178 21.72 12.26 -30.20
C ALA A 178 21.01 12.86 -28.98
N LEU A 179 21.76 13.51 -28.08
CA LEU A 179 21.21 14.20 -26.93
C LEU A 179 20.20 15.28 -27.34
N ASN A 180 20.57 16.13 -28.31
CA ASN A 180 19.68 17.18 -28.82
C ASN A 180 18.42 16.58 -29.45
N ALA A 181 18.55 15.50 -30.23
CA ALA A 181 17.40 14.83 -30.83
C ALA A 181 16.47 14.21 -29.79
N VAL A 182 17.01 13.57 -28.75
CA VAL A 182 16.23 13.03 -27.62
C VAL A 182 15.51 14.15 -26.86
N GLN A 183 16.17 15.30 -26.65
CA GLN A 183 15.54 16.45 -25.99
C GLN A 183 14.37 17.00 -26.80
N THR A 184 14.53 17.15 -28.13
CA THR A 184 13.45 17.55 -29.03
C THR A 184 12.31 16.53 -29.01
N TRP A 185 12.64 15.24 -29.13
CA TRP A 185 11.66 14.16 -29.10
C TRP A 185 10.80 14.18 -27.84
N LEU A 186 11.42 14.30 -26.66
CA LEU A 186 10.73 14.34 -25.36
C LEU A 186 10.04 15.68 -25.07
N ALA A 187 10.34 16.74 -25.82
CA ALA A 187 9.57 17.97 -25.76
C ALA A 187 8.26 17.85 -26.57
N GLU A 188 8.26 17.06 -27.64
CA GLU A 188 7.10 16.80 -28.50
C GLU A 188 6.24 15.65 -28.00
N HIS A 189 6.85 14.66 -27.31
CA HIS A 189 6.19 13.47 -26.79
C HIS A 189 6.17 13.47 -25.26
N SER A 190 4.99 13.21 -24.69
CA SER A 190 4.79 13.17 -23.24
C SER A 190 5.15 11.83 -22.59
N ALA A 191 5.35 10.77 -23.38
CA ALA A 191 5.71 9.44 -22.91
C ALA A 191 7.22 9.19 -23.03
N VAL A 192 7.79 8.49 -22.04
CA VAL A 192 9.19 8.02 -22.10
C VAL A 192 9.19 6.59 -22.62
N GLU A 193 9.69 6.41 -23.84
CA GLU A 193 9.83 5.11 -24.48
C GLU A 193 10.91 4.23 -23.82
N HIS A 194 10.75 2.92 -23.92
CA HIS A 194 11.61 1.97 -23.20
C HIS A 194 13.08 2.03 -23.64
N TRP A 195 13.33 2.22 -24.94
CA TRP A 195 14.68 2.25 -25.52
C TRP A 195 15.53 3.44 -25.01
N LEU A 196 14.87 4.52 -24.56
CA LEU A 196 15.54 5.69 -24.02
C LEU A 196 16.28 5.37 -22.73
N HIS A 197 15.76 4.49 -21.90
CA HIS A 197 16.36 4.23 -20.58
C HIS A 197 17.78 3.66 -20.66
N GLY A 198 18.05 2.79 -21.65
CA GLY A 198 19.39 2.22 -21.86
C GLY A 198 20.30 3.18 -22.60
N SER A 199 19.77 3.81 -23.65
CA SER A 199 20.55 4.69 -24.54
C SER A 199 20.93 6.02 -23.91
N LEU A 200 20.04 6.63 -23.11
CA LEU A 200 20.26 7.96 -22.56
C LEU A 200 21.43 8.01 -21.57
N ALA A 201 21.60 6.98 -20.74
CA ALA A 201 22.76 6.88 -19.85
C ALA A 201 24.08 6.86 -20.65
N HIS A 202 24.11 6.10 -21.75
CA HIS A 202 25.28 6.00 -22.62
C HIS A 202 25.57 7.31 -23.37
N ILE A 203 24.53 7.98 -23.86
CA ILE A 203 24.63 9.32 -24.49
C ILE A 203 25.25 10.33 -23.50
N LEU A 204 24.76 10.35 -22.26
CA LEU A 204 25.18 11.32 -21.25
C LEU A 204 26.62 11.13 -20.77
N ASP A 205 27.15 9.90 -20.78
CA ASP A 205 28.54 9.63 -20.41
C ASP A 205 29.55 10.22 -21.40
N GLU A 206 29.14 10.39 -22.66
CA GLU A 206 30.02 10.82 -23.75
C GLU A 206 29.74 12.26 -24.18
N ALA A 207 28.53 12.77 -23.92
CA ALA A 207 28.17 14.16 -24.17
C ALA A 207 29.05 15.12 -23.33
N PRO A 208 29.48 16.26 -23.90
CA PRO A 208 30.17 17.29 -23.15
C PRO A 208 29.33 17.80 -21.95
N HIS A 209 29.96 18.07 -20.82
CA HIS A 209 29.26 18.54 -19.61
C HIS A 209 28.50 19.86 -19.80
N ASP A 210 28.90 20.68 -20.76
CA ASP A 210 28.28 21.94 -21.16
C ASP A 210 27.11 21.76 -22.15
N ALA A 211 26.93 20.57 -22.73
CA ALA A 211 25.81 20.25 -23.62
C ALA A 211 24.48 20.05 -22.88
N VAL A 212 24.51 19.90 -21.55
CA VAL A 212 23.33 19.75 -20.71
C VAL A 212 23.12 20.97 -19.83
N ASP A 213 21.87 21.24 -19.46
CA ASP A 213 21.54 22.31 -18.53
C ASP A 213 22.13 22.08 -17.13
N ALA A 214 22.11 23.11 -16.29
CA ALA A 214 22.69 23.04 -14.96
C ALA A 214 22.04 21.95 -14.07
N ARG A 215 20.74 21.67 -14.27
CA ARG A 215 20.00 20.69 -13.45
C ARG A 215 20.33 19.26 -13.85
N THR A 216 20.36 18.96 -15.14
CA THR A 216 20.80 17.66 -15.67
C THR A 216 22.24 17.37 -15.26
N ARG A 217 23.11 18.39 -15.26
CA ARG A 217 24.48 18.25 -14.75
C ARG A 217 24.51 17.85 -13.27
N ARG A 218 23.59 18.36 -12.44
CA ARG A 218 23.46 17.94 -11.04
C ARG A 218 23.04 16.47 -10.93
N LEU A 219 22.09 16.01 -11.75
CA LEU A 219 21.69 14.59 -11.80
C LEU A 219 22.86 13.66 -12.08
N LEU A 220 23.73 14.01 -13.03
CA LEU A 220 24.91 13.22 -13.39
C LEU A 220 25.92 13.09 -12.23
N GLY A 221 25.90 14.01 -11.27
CA GLY A 221 26.78 14.02 -10.11
C GLY A 221 26.20 13.35 -8.86
N LEU A 222 24.99 12.76 -8.94
CA LEU A 222 24.35 12.15 -7.79
C LEU A 222 25.09 10.89 -7.32
N SER A 223 25.19 10.77 -6.01
CA SER A 223 25.66 9.57 -5.32
C SER A 223 24.66 8.43 -5.43
N ARG A 224 25.14 7.22 -5.10
CA ARG A 224 24.31 6.01 -5.06
C ARG A 224 23.10 6.16 -4.11
N ASP A 225 23.31 6.76 -2.94
CA ASP A 225 22.24 6.96 -1.96
C ASP A 225 21.17 7.94 -2.46
N GLU A 226 21.59 9.03 -3.11
CA GLU A 226 20.68 10.00 -3.72
C GLU A 226 19.85 9.35 -4.85
N LEU A 227 20.48 8.54 -5.70
CA LEU A 227 19.77 7.79 -6.75
C LEU A 227 18.83 6.73 -6.17
N ALA A 228 19.18 6.08 -5.06
CA ALA A 228 18.30 5.13 -4.37
C ALA A 228 17.05 5.81 -3.80
N LEU A 229 17.20 7.02 -3.23
CA LEU A 229 16.09 7.82 -2.73
C LEU A 229 15.18 8.30 -3.87
N LEU A 230 15.76 8.78 -4.99
CA LEU A 230 14.98 9.14 -6.17
C LEU A 230 14.26 7.93 -6.79
N TRP A 231 14.93 6.76 -6.85
CA TRP A 231 14.28 5.50 -7.23
C TRP A 231 13.07 5.26 -6.33
N ALA A 232 13.27 5.32 -5.01
CA ALA A 232 12.18 5.09 -4.09
C ALA A 232 11.01 6.05 -4.29
N MET A 233 11.28 7.35 -4.47
CA MET A 233 10.25 8.34 -4.74
C MET A 233 9.48 8.10 -6.04
N ILE A 234 10.15 7.73 -7.13
CA ILE A 234 9.49 7.38 -8.40
C ILE A 234 8.50 6.22 -8.22
N GLU A 235 8.81 5.29 -7.32
CA GLU A 235 7.96 4.13 -7.04
C GLU A 235 6.83 4.42 -6.05
N VAL A 236 7.07 5.24 -5.01
CA VAL A 236 6.06 5.47 -3.94
C VAL A 236 5.19 6.69 -4.18
N VAL A 237 5.61 7.62 -5.02
CA VAL A 237 4.86 8.83 -5.38
C VAL A 237 4.24 8.64 -6.76
N ASP A 238 3.00 9.10 -6.92
CA ASP A 238 2.32 9.22 -8.21
C ASP A 238 2.56 10.61 -8.81
N PRO A 239 3.46 10.76 -9.80
CA PRO A 239 3.72 12.05 -10.44
C PRO A 239 2.54 12.55 -11.26
N ALA A 240 1.59 11.67 -11.65
CA ALA A 240 0.35 12.11 -12.31
C ALA A 240 -0.68 12.67 -11.32
N GLY A 241 -0.39 12.61 -10.01
CA GLY A 241 -1.25 13.13 -8.96
C GLY A 241 -2.59 12.41 -8.84
N ARG A 242 -2.72 11.18 -9.37
CA ARG A 242 -3.98 10.42 -9.28
C ARG A 242 -4.24 9.86 -7.89
N PHE A 243 -3.17 9.58 -7.12
CA PHE A 243 -3.27 9.05 -5.76
C PHE A 243 -2.41 9.82 -4.74
N GLU A 244 -1.09 9.59 -4.67
CA GLU A 244 -0.20 10.21 -3.67
C GLU A 244 0.87 11.09 -4.35
N THR A 245 0.81 12.42 -4.20
CA THR A 245 1.84 13.34 -4.74
C THR A 245 3.07 13.51 -3.83
N ALA A 246 2.99 13.00 -2.61
CA ALA A 246 4.09 12.96 -1.65
C ALA A 246 3.90 11.75 -0.72
N ALA A 247 5.00 11.28 -0.14
CA ALA A 247 5.01 10.17 0.80
C ALA A 247 5.75 10.56 2.09
N PRO A 248 5.44 9.92 3.24
CA PRO A 248 6.23 10.12 4.45
C PRO A 248 7.71 9.86 4.20
N THR A 249 8.59 10.75 4.63
CA THR A 249 10.04 10.65 4.35
C THR A 249 10.62 9.34 4.87
N ALA A 250 10.15 8.87 6.03
CA ALA A 250 10.53 7.57 6.57
C ALA A 250 10.15 6.40 5.67
N LEU A 251 9.01 6.48 4.96
CA LEU A 251 8.59 5.46 3.98
C LEU A 251 9.53 5.48 2.77
N VAL A 252 9.88 6.66 2.25
CA VAL A 252 10.82 6.81 1.13
C VAL A 252 12.17 6.20 1.48
N VAL A 253 12.74 6.54 2.63
CA VAL A 253 14.04 5.99 3.07
C VAL A 253 13.98 4.48 3.23
N ARG A 254 12.93 3.95 3.88
CA ARG A 254 12.74 2.50 4.02
C ARG A 254 12.67 1.81 2.66
N TRP A 255 11.93 2.40 1.73
CA TRP A 255 11.78 1.86 0.39
C TRP A 255 13.10 1.89 -0.40
N ALA A 256 13.87 2.96 -0.25
CA ALA A 256 15.21 3.07 -0.83
C ALA A 256 16.17 2.00 -0.29
N VAL A 257 16.15 1.72 1.02
CA VAL A 257 16.94 0.63 1.62
C VAL A 257 16.51 -0.73 1.08
N LEU A 258 15.21 -1.01 0.96
CA LEU A 258 14.73 -2.28 0.41
C LEU A 258 15.21 -2.49 -1.03
N ARG A 259 15.22 -1.43 -1.84
CA ARG A 259 15.60 -1.49 -3.26
C ARG A 259 17.11 -1.50 -3.48
N ALA A 260 17.85 -0.67 -2.76
CA ALA A 260 19.29 -0.53 -2.89
C ALA A 260 20.09 -1.45 -1.95
N GLY A 261 19.44 -2.17 -1.03
CA GLY A 261 20.04 -3.05 -0.03
C GLY A 261 20.63 -2.32 1.19
N HIS A 262 21.37 -1.23 0.96
CA HIS A 262 21.98 -0.40 2.00
C HIS A 262 22.13 1.05 1.52
N LEU A 263 22.07 1.98 2.48
CA LEU A 263 22.33 3.42 2.33
C LEU A 263 23.34 3.84 3.40
N ASP A 264 24.39 4.56 3.00
CA ASP A 264 25.46 5.00 3.89
C ASP A 264 25.03 6.23 4.72
N ASP A 265 24.48 7.25 4.05
CA ASP A 265 24.01 8.50 4.64
C ASP A 265 22.67 8.94 4.00
N PRO A 266 21.55 8.27 4.32
CA PRO A 266 20.25 8.60 3.73
C PRO A 266 19.79 10.02 4.07
N LEU A 267 20.22 10.57 5.20
CA LEU A 267 19.75 11.89 5.66
C LEU A 267 20.48 13.02 4.95
N GLY A 268 21.81 12.95 4.88
CA GLY A 268 22.57 13.91 4.09
C GLY A 268 22.24 13.81 2.61
N ALA A 269 21.95 12.61 2.09
CA ALA A 269 21.47 12.43 0.72
C ALA A 269 20.13 13.12 0.47
N MET A 270 19.14 12.95 1.36
CA MET A 270 17.87 13.68 1.29
C MET A 270 18.08 15.20 1.32
N GLN A 271 18.91 15.71 2.22
CA GLN A 271 19.19 17.14 2.32
C GLN A 271 19.82 17.68 1.02
N ARG A 272 20.82 16.98 0.47
CA ARG A 272 21.45 17.35 -0.79
C ARG A 272 20.45 17.33 -1.95
N LEU A 273 19.52 16.37 -2.00
CA LEU A 273 18.46 16.34 -3.02
C LEU A 273 17.51 17.55 -2.92
N VAL A 274 17.17 18.00 -1.71
CA VAL A 274 16.39 19.23 -1.49
C VAL A 274 17.18 20.46 -1.97
N GLU A 275 18.44 20.59 -1.55
CA GLU A 275 19.33 21.69 -1.94
C GLU A 275 19.53 21.78 -3.46
N GLN A 276 19.49 20.64 -4.15
CA GLN A 276 19.61 20.56 -5.60
C GLN A 276 18.28 20.79 -6.37
N GLU A 277 17.17 20.99 -5.65
CA GLU A 277 15.81 21.15 -6.16
C GLU A 277 15.32 19.94 -6.98
N LEU A 278 15.70 18.72 -6.56
CA LEU A 278 15.25 17.48 -7.21
C LEU A 278 14.06 16.85 -6.49
N ILE A 279 13.87 17.22 -5.22
CA ILE A 279 12.75 16.79 -4.40
C ILE A 279 12.23 18.01 -3.63
N VAL A 280 10.97 17.93 -3.22
CA VAL A 280 10.39 18.85 -2.24
C VAL A 280 10.23 18.09 -0.94
N SER A 281 10.67 18.67 0.16
CA SER A 281 10.44 18.12 1.49
C SER A 281 9.79 19.17 2.37
N VAL A 282 8.74 18.77 3.08
CA VAL A 282 8.09 19.60 4.10
C VAL A 282 8.17 18.83 5.41
N SER A 283 8.51 19.53 6.48
CA SER A 283 8.61 18.95 7.82
C SER A 283 8.07 19.92 8.86
N ASP A 284 7.41 19.39 9.88
CA ASP A 284 7.18 20.05 11.17
C ASP A 284 7.96 19.33 12.28
N GLU A 285 7.65 19.62 13.55
CA GLU A 285 8.34 19.00 14.69
C GLU A 285 8.07 17.48 14.81
N ASP A 286 6.99 16.98 14.20
CA ASP A 286 6.47 15.64 14.43
C ASP A 286 6.44 14.78 13.14
N PHE A 287 6.49 15.39 11.96
CA PHE A 287 6.27 14.72 10.69
C PHE A 287 7.09 15.31 9.54
N SER A 288 7.47 14.45 8.59
CA SER A 288 8.05 14.89 7.32
C SER A 288 7.52 14.08 6.14
N VAL A 289 7.22 14.81 5.07
CA VAL A 289 6.84 14.29 3.76
C VAL A 289 7.81 14.76 2.71
N SER A 290 8.06 13.88 1.74
CA SER A 290 8.88 14.18 0.58
C SER A 290 8.15 13.79 -0.70
N GLY A 291 8.25 14.65 -1.70
CA GLY A 291 7.71 14.45 -3.03
C GLY A 291 8.80 14.63 -4.08
N LEU A 292 8.65 13.93 -5.20
CA LEU A 292 9.55 14.09 -6.34
C LEU A 292 9.22 15.39 -7.07
N PHE A 293 10.24 16.16 -7.44
CA PHE A 293 10.06 17.33 -8.30
C PHE A 293 10.50 16.99 -9.72
N VAL A 294 9.52 16.86 -10.63
CA VAL A 294 9.77 16.54 -12.04
C VAL A 294 9.48 17.76 -12.91
N PRO A 295 10.48 18.59 -13.25
CA PRO A 295 10.28 19.81 -14.03
C PRO A 295 10.05 19.55 -15.53
N SER A 296 10.49 18.40 -16.05
CA SER A 296 10.32 18.02 -17.45
C SER A 296 10.42 16.51 -17.64
N THR A 297 9.82 16.00 -18.73
CA THR A 297 9.92 14.60 -19.16
C THR A 297 11.38 14.17 -19.37
N PHE A 298 12.23 15.08 -19.88
CA PHE A 298 13.65 14.83 -20.05
C PHE A 298 14.37 14.59 -18.72
N VAL A 299 14.17 15.45 -17.71
CA VAL A 299 14.77 15.27 -16.37
C VAL A 299 14.34 13.95 -15.74
N PHE A 300 13.08 13.58 -15.90
CA PHE A 300 12.58 12.28 -15.47
C PHE A 300 13.29 11.12 -16.17
N ALA A 301 13.39 11.16 -17.51
CA ALA A 301 14.06 10.13 -18.29
C ALA A 301 15.54 9.98 -17.91
N VAL A 302 16.25 11.09 -17.70
CA VAL A 302 17.64 11.10 -17.21
C VAL A 302 17.75 10.40 -15.86
N THR A 303 16.86 10.74 -14.92
CA THR A 303 16.84 10.14 -13.58
C THR A 303 16.67 8.62 -13.66
N VAL A 304 15.70 8.16 -14.47
CA VAL A 304 15.47 6.73 -14.70
C VAL A 304 16.68 6.04 -15.34
N ALA A 305 17.32 6.68 -16.32
CA ALA A 305 18.51 6.13 -16.98
C ALA A 305 19.69 5.97 -16.01
N LEU A 306 19.90 6.93 -15.11
CA LEU A 306 20.94 6.87 -14.08
C LEU A 306 20.64 5.79 -13.02
N ILE A 307 19.37 5.60 -12.64
CA ILE A 307 18.95 4.50 -11.76
C ILE A 307 19.22 3.16 -12.45
N ARG A 308 18.79 2.97 -13.70
CA ARG A 308 19.02 1.73 -14.47
C ARG A 308 20.50 1.43 -14.60
N ARG A 309 21.34 2.44 -14.86
CA ARG A 309 22.79 2.29 -14.91
C ARG A 309 23.37 1.85 -13.55
N THR A 310 22.92 2.45 -12.46
CA THR A 310 23.51 2.25 -11.12
C THR A 310 23.06 0.93 -10.49
N PHE A 311 21.80 0.56 -10.68
CA PHE A 311 21.17 -0.59 -10.02
C PHE A 311 20.79 -1.73 -10.97
N ALA A 312 21.03 -1.59 -12.27
CA ALA A 312 20.66 -2.56 -13.31
C ALA A 312 19.15 -2.89 -13.36
N VAL A 313 18.30 -1.98 -12.85
CA VAL A 313 16.84 -2.14 -12.77
C VAL A 313 16.15 -0.83 -13.15
N SER A 314 15.05 -0.91 -13.87
CA SER A 314 14.18 0.24 -14.13
C SER A 314 13.15 0.41 -13.01
N PRO A 315 12.97 1.62 -12.46
CA PRO A 315 11.96 1.91 -11.44
C PRO A 315 10.55 1.71 -12.01
N LEU A 316 9.64 1.17 -11.19
CA LEU A 316 8.22 1.12 -11.52
C LEU A 316 7.57 2.47 -11.21
N GLN A 317 7.02 3.18 -12.20
CA GLN A 317 6.32 4.43 -11.93
C GLN A 317 5.06 4.18 -11.10
N SER A 318 5.00 4.73 -9.89
CA SER A 318 3.90 4.60 -8.93
C SER A 318 3.37 3.16 -8.80
N VAL A 319 3.94 2.43 -7.83
CA VAL A 319 3.55 1.05 -7.55
C VAL A 319 2.06 0.97 -7.17
N THR A 320 1.53 1.97 -6.45
CA THR A 320 0.10 2.07 -6.12
C THR A 320 -0.75 2.16 -7.39
N SER A 321 -0.42 3.07 -8.31
CA SER A 321 -1.19 3.26 -9.54
C SER A 321 -1.16 2.01 -10.41
N LEU A 322 0.01 1.36 -10.51
CA LEU A 322 0.18 0.11 -11.24
C LEU A 322 -0.68 -1.01 -10.65
N ALA A 323 -0.57 -1.26 -9.34
CA ALA A 323 -1.30 -2.33 -8.66
C ALA A 323 -2.82 -2.12 -8.77
N VAL A 324 -3.26 -0.89 -8.57
CA VAL A 324 -4.68 -0.53 -8.65
C VAL A 324 -5.21 -0.69 -10.07
N GLN A 325 -4.52 -0.18 -11.10
CA GLN A 325 -4.97 -0.32 -12.49
C GLN A 325 -5.00 -1.78 -12.94
N GLN A 326 -3.96 -2.54 -12.61
CA GLN A 326 -3.80 -3.90 -13.09
C GLN A 326 -4.72 -4.91 -12.41
N PHE A 327 -5.00 -4.75 -11.10
CA PHE A 327 -5.71 -5.76 -10.31
C PHE A 327 -7.03 -5.26 -9.71
N VAL A 328 -7.09 -4.02 -9.23
CA VAL A 328 -8.30 -3.52 -8.57
C VAL A 328 -9.32 -3.04 -9.59
N LEU A 329 -8.93 -2.09 -10.46
CA LEU A 329 -9.82 -1.54 -11.49
C LEU A 329 -10.12 -2.54 -12.60
N SER A 330 -9.23 -3.48 -12.89
CA SER A 330 -9.52 -4.56 -13.85
C SER A 330 -10.66 -5.47 -13.40
N ALA A 331 -10.85 -5.62 -12.08
CA ALA A 331 -11.90 -6.44 -11.48
C ALA A 331 -13.20 -5.66 -11.20
N ILE A 332 -13.16 -4.32 -11.23
CA ILE A 332 -14.29 -3.45 -10.92
C ILE A 332 -14.83 -2.83 -12.20
N ALA A 333 -16.03 -3.26 -12.62
CA ALA A 333 -16.63 -2.77 -13.86
C ALA A 333 -17.17 -1.33 -13.76
N ARG A 334 -17.68 -0.93 -12.59
CA ARG A 334 -18.31 0.38 -12.36
C ARG A 334 -17.98 0.90 -10.97
N TYR A 335 -17.55 2.16 -10.89
CA TYR A 335 -17.29 2.87 -9.64
C TYR A 335 -17.39 4.39 -9.86
N ASN A 336 -17.56 5.14 -8.78
CA ASN A 336 -17.71 6.60 -8.79
C ASN A 336 -16.38 7.31 -8.49
N THR A 337 -15.74 6.90 -7.40
CA THR A 337 -14.49 7.50 -6.93
C THR A 337 -13.69 6.43 -6.20
N MET A 338 -12.37 6.58 -6.26
CA MET A 338 -11.45 5.70 -5.56
C MET A 338 -10.31 6.53 -4.96
N VAL A 339 -9.98 6.21 -3.71
CA VAL A 339 -8.77 6.70 -3.05
C VAL A 339 -7.92 5.49 -2.72
N ALA A 340 -6.67 5.48 -3.19
CA ALA A 340 -5.71 4.43 -2.90
C ALA A 340 -4.45 5.03 -2.27
N ARG A 341 -3.85 4.30 -1.34
CA ARG A 341 -2.71 4.75 -0.55
C ARG A 341 -1.72 3.63 -0.27
N LEU A 342 -0.47 3.98 -0.04
CA LEU A 342 0.52 3.05 0.47
C LEU A 342 0.31 2.79 1.96
N GLY A 343 0.70 1.60 2.40
CA GLY A 343 0.52 1.16 3.77
C GLY A 343 -0.84 0.51 3.99
N ARG A 344 -1.00 0.00 5.20
CA ARG A 344 -2.18 -0.74 5.63
C ARG A 344 -3.17 0.24 6.26
N ALA A 345 -4.47 0.05 6.02
CA ALA A 345 -5.50 0.83 6.67
C ALA A 345 -6.27 -0.01 7.68
N THR A 346 -6.95 0.68 8.60
CA THR A 346 -7.99 0.08 9.44
C THR A 346 -9.36 0.44 8.90
N LEU A 347 -10.39 -0.29 9.31
CA LEU A 347 -11.78 -0.01 8.97
C LEU A 347 -12.18 1.41 9.38
N ARG A 348 -11.59 1.93 10.46
CA ARG A 348 -11.71 3.33 10.87
C ARG A 348 -11.17 4.29 9.80
N ASN A 349 -9.93 4.09 9.34
CA ASN A 349 -9.32 4.94 8.31
C ASN A 349 -10.11 4.92 6.99
N HIS A 350 -10.63 3.74 6.62
CA HIS A 350 -11.54 3.61 5.49
C HIS A 350 -12.85 4.35 5.71
N GLY A 351 -13.44 4.26 6.91
CA GLY A 351 -14.65 5.01 7.28
C GLY A 351 -14.45 6.52 7.17
N ASP A 352 -13.32 7.03 7.64
CA ASP A 352 -12.96 8.45 7.50
C ASP A 352 -12.82 8.86 6.02
N THR A 353 -12.23 7.97 5.21
CA THR A 353 -12.08 8.17 3.75
C THR A 353 -13.44 8.20 3.04
N VAL A 354 -14.33 7.25 3.34
CA VAL A 354 -15.70 7.23 2.80
C VAL A 354 -16.46 8.51 3.19
N GLN A 355 -16.30 8.96 4.44
CA GLN A 355 -16.94 10.21 4.88
C GLN A 355 -16.43 11.42 4.11
N ASN A 356 -15.12 11.52 3.88
CA ASN A 356 -14.53 12.63 3.15
C ASN A 356 -14.98 12.64 1.68
N ILE A 357 -14.97 11.48 1.00
CA ILE A 357 -15.53 11.36 -0.36
C ILE A 357 -17.01 11.77 -0.38
N GLY A 358 -17.79 11.33 0.62
CA GLY A 358 -19.21 11.70 0.72
C GLY A 358 -19.44 13.21 0.89
N LYS A 359 -18.60 13.90 1.67
CA LYS A 359 -18.64 15.36 1.84
C LYS A 359 -18.36 16.10 0.53
N GLU A 360 -17.40 15.61 -0.27
CA GLU A 360 -17.05 16.18 -1.57
C GLU A 360 -18.16 15.99 -2.60
N LEU A 361 -18.76 14.79 -2.67
CA LEU A 361 -19.80 14.48 -3.65
C LEU A 361 -21.13 15.21 -3.37
N SER A 362 -21.48 15.46 -2.10
CA SER A 362 -22.73 16.15 -1.76
C SER A 362 -22.73 16.68 -0.32
N PRO A 363 -22.54 17.99 -0.10
CA PRO A 363 -22.61 18.61 1.22
C PRO A 363 -23.96 18.46 1.94
N ARG A 364 -25.03 18.16 1.19
CA ARG A 364 -26.43 18.09 1.69
C ARG A 364 -27.00 16.66 1.78
N ARG A 365 -26.32 15.62 1.30
CA ARG A 365 -26.79 14.23 1.41
C ARG A 365 -26.29 13.60 2.71
N SER A 366 -27.11 12.74 3.31
CA SER A 366 -26.66 11.90 4.43
C SER A 366 -25.60 10.93 3.90
N VAL A 367 -24.34 11.23 4.24
CA VAL A 367 -23.12 10.46 3.93
C VAL A 367 -23.21 9.00 4.42
N ALA A 368 -24.12 8.72 5.36
CA ALA A 368 -24.38 7.44 6.02
C ALA A 368 -24.85 6.28 5.12
N LYS A 369 -25.02 6.49 3.81
CA LYS A 369 -25.58 5.49 2.88
C LYS A 369 -24.81 5.32 1.57
N LEU A 370 -23.56 5.79 1.52
CA LEU A 370 -22.75 5.61 0.31
C LEU A 370 -22.30 4.14 0.22
N PRO A 371 -22.70 3.36 -0.80
CA PRO A 371 -22.15 2.03 -1.01
C PRO A 371 -20.66 2.15 -1.31
N ALA A 372 -19.82 1.58 -0.45
CA ALA A 372 -18.37 1.62 -0.64
C ALA A 372 -17.73 0.28 -0.27
N LEU A 373 -16.58 0.01 -0.88
CA LEU A 373 -15.76 -1.16 -0.64
C LEU A 373 -14.36 -0.70 -0.24
N ALA A 374 -13.93 -1.09 0.95
CA ALA A 374 -12.55 -0.98 1.37
C ALA A 374 -11.81 -2.27 1.09
N VAL A 375 -10.61 -2.14 0.56
CA VAL A 375 -9.76 -3.25 0.13
C VAL A 375 -8.38 -3.00 0.69
N ASP A 376 -7.90 -3.87 1.58
CA ASP A 376 -6.49 -3.95 1.92
C ASP A 376 -5.87 -5.07 1.09
N PHE A 377 -4.76 -4.78 0.42
CA PHE A 377 -4.10 -5.76 -0.44
C PHE A 377 -2.58 -5.62 -0.34
N THR A 378 -1.89 -6.64 -0.84
CA THR A 378 -0.45 -6.61 -1.03
C THR A 378 -0.13 -6.68 -2.51
N PHE A 379 0.88 -5.94 -2.95
CA PHE A 379 1.45 -6.02 -4.28
C PHE A 379 2.98 -6.03 -4.19
N GLU A 380 3.64 -7.05 -4.72
CA GLU A 380 5.11 -7.21 -4.59
C GLU A 380 5.61 -7.17 -3.13
N GLY A 381 4.81 -7.71 -2.21
CA GLY A 381 5.09 -7.67 -0.77
C GLY A 381 4.78 -6.33 -0.09
N LEU A 382 4.44 -5.28 -0.85
CA LEU A 382 4.00 -4.01 -0.28
C LEU A 382 2.54 -4.06 0.10
N ALA A 383 2.25 -3.62 1.31
CA ALA A 383 0.87 -3.44 1.74
C ALA A 383 0.32 -2.09 1.28
N MET A 384 -0.91 -2.12 0.80
CA MET A 384 -1.64 -0.99 0.21
C MET A 384 -3.10 -1.08 0.61
N ASN A 385 -3.80 0.05 0.49
CA ASN A 385 -5.22 0.10 0.72
C ASN A 385 -5.92 0.93 -0.36
N ALA A 386 -7.15 0.56 -0.66
CA ALA A 386 -8.03 1.31 -1.54
C ALA A 386 -9.45 1.39 -0.95
N THR A 387 -10.08 2.54 -1.12
CA THR A 387 -11.48 2.79 -0.79
C THR A 387 -12.20 3.20 -2.07
N VAL A 388 -13.16 2.39 -2.49
CA VAL A 388 -13.91 2.58 -3.75
C VAL A 388 -15.38 2.84 -3.42
N THR A 389 -16.00 3.80 -4.09
CA THR A 389 -17.42 4.14 -3.92
C THR A 389 -18.22 3.78 -5.16
N PHE A 390 -19.50 3.42 -4.96
CA PHE A 390 -20.37 2.87 -5.99
C PHE A 390 -21.73 3.57 -5.99
N ASP A 391 -22.46 3.46 -7.11
CA ASP A 391 -23.83 3.93 -7.21
C ASP A 391 -24.83 3.05 -6.44
N SER A 392 -24.55 1.75 -6.35
CA SER A 392 -25.45 0.77 -5.72
C SER A 392 -24.71 -0.26 -4.86
N GLU A 393 -25.42 -0.84 -3.90
CA GLU A 393 -24.89 -1.97 -3.11
C GLU A 393 -24.65 -3.22 -3.96
N ALA A 394 -25.42 -3.40 -5.03
CA ALA A 394 -25.23 -4.51 -5.97
C ALA A 394 -23.89 -4.40 -6.72
N ASP A 395 -23.52 -3.19 -7.18
CA ASP A 395 -22.22 -2.97 -7.83
C ASP A 395 -21.06 -3.18 -6.84
N ARG A 396 -21.21 -2.67 -5.61
CA ARG A 396 -20.25 -2.92 -4.51
C ARG A 396 -20.08 -4.41 -4.25
N ASP A 397 -21.18 -5.17 -4.18
CA ASP A 397 -21.16 -6.59 -3.87
C ASP A 397 -20.59 -7.43 -5.01
N ALA A 398 -20.86 -7.06 -6.26
CA ALA A 398 -20.22 -7.65 -7.43
C ALA A 398 -18.70 -7.40 -7.43
N ALA A 399 -18.27 -6.17 -7.14
CA ALA A 399 -16.86 -5.82 -7.00
C ALA A 399 -16.18 -6.61 -5.86
N ALA A 400 -16.84 -6.74 -4.70
CA ALA A 400 -16.33 -7.51 -3.58
C ALA A 400 -16.15 -9.00 -3.94
N ALA A 401 -17.10 -9.59 -4.67
CA ALA A 401 -17.00 -10.96 -5.14
C ALA A 401 -15.85 -11.14 -6.15
N ALA A 402 -15.70 -10.22 -7.10
CA ALA A 402 -14.63 -10.25 -8.10
C ALA A 402 -13.24 -10.13 -7.46
N LEU A 403 -13.05 -9.19 -6.54
CA LEU A 403 -11.79 -9.01 -5.83
C LEU A 403 -11.47 -10.17 -4.90
N GLY A 404 -12.48 -10.72 -4.21
CA GLY A 404 -12.31 -11.90 -3.36
C GLY A 404 -11.82 -13.14 -4.12
N ALA A 405 -12.07 -13.21 -5.44
CA ALA A 405 -11.60 -14.30 -6.29
C ALA A 405 -10.13 -14.16 -6.72
N LEU A 406 -9.49 -13.01 -6.52
CA LEU A 406 -8.10 -12.73 -6.97
C LEU A 406 -6.99 -13.34 -6.10
N ASN A 407 -7.33 -14.14 -5.08
CA ASN A 407 -6.40 -14.65 -4.05
C ASN A 407 -5.37 -15.70 -4.52
N THR A 408 -5.09 -15.82 -5.81
CA THR A 408 -4.14 -16.80 -6.37
C THR A 408 -2.96 -16.18 -7.12
N HIS A 409 -2.90 -14.85 -7.23
CA HIS A 409 -1.81 -14.20 -7.98
C HIS A 409 -0.52 -14.11 -7.14
N PRO A 410 0.66 -14.53 -7.66
CA PRO A 410 1.89 -14.58 -6.88
C PRO A 410 2.42 -13.20 -6.45
N ARG A 411 2.05 -12.15 -7.18
CA ARG A 411 2.48 -10.76 -6.91
C ARG A 411 1.38 -9.90 -6.26
N PHE A 412 0.16 -10.41 -6.12
CA PHE A 412 -0.97 -9.63 -5.62
C PHE A 412 -1.87 -10.50 -4.74
N ALA A 413 -2.17 -10.06 -3.52
CA ALA A 413 -3.09 -10.77 -2.64
C ALA A 413 -4.00 -9.82 -1.89
N VAL A 414 -5.30 -10.09 -1.88
CA VAL A 414 -6.27 -9.34 -1.09
C VAL A 414 -6.20 -9.85 0.35
N THR A 415 -5.88 -8.94 1.27
CA THR A 415 -5.71 -9.27 2.69
C THR A 415 -6.98 -9.02 3.50
N SER A 416 -7.77 -8.02 3.14
CA SER A 416 -9.06 -7.73 3.79
C SER A 416 -10.01 -7.02 2.84
N LEU A 417 -11.30 -7.28 3.00
CA LEU A 417 -12.40 -6.65 2.26
C LEU A 417 -13.48 -6.23 3.24
N PHE A 418 -13.82 -4.94 3.26
CA PHE A 418 -14.89 -4.42 4.13
C PHE A 418 -15.95 -3.68 3.32
N LYS A 419 -17.20 -4.05 3.55
CA LYS A 419 -18.36 -3.44 2.89
C LYS A 419 -18.91 -2.31 3.75
N PHE A 420 -19.19 -1.17 3.12
CA PHE A 420 -19.83 -0.02 3.77
C PHE A 420 -21.30 0.14 3.35
N PRO A 421 -22.18 0.55 4.28
CA PRO A 421 -21.88 0.84 5.70
C PRO A 421 -21.69 -0.45 6.55
N PRO A 422 -20.69 -0.50 7.44
CA PRO A 422 -20.51 -1.61 8.37
C PRO A 422 -21.50 -1.55 9.53
N GLN A 423 -21.52 -2.59 10.37
CA GLN A 423 -22.27 -2.57 11.63
C GLN A 423 -21.61 -1.64 12.66
N LYS A 424 -22.41 -1.11 13.59
CA LYS A 424 -21.90 -0.38 14.75
C LYS A 424 -21.10 -1.31 15.66
N VAL A 425 -20.01 -0.79 16.22
CA VAL A 425 -19.16 -1.50 17.18
C VAL A 425 -19.72 -1.43 18.60
N ARG A 426 -19.48 -2.49 19.39
CA ARG A 426 -19.95 -2.64 20.77
C ARG A 426 -18.90 -2.15 21.75
N TRP A 427 -18.40 -0.93 21.53
CA TRP A 427 -17.29 -0.35 22.28
C TRP A 427 -17.59 -0.21 23.79
N LYS A 428 -18.87 -0.05 24.16
CA LYS A 428 -19.29 0.16 25.56
C LYS A 428 -19.05 -1.08 26.42
N ARG A 429 -19.12 -2.29 25.86
CA ARG A 429 -18.74 -3.51 26.61
C ARG A 429 -17.27 -3.53 27.01
N LEU A 430 -16.41 -2.95 26.17
CA LEU A 430 -14.96 -2.94 26.37
C LEU A 430 -14.62 -1.95 27.48
N THR A 431 -15.17 -0.74 27.40
CA THR A 431 -14.94 0.29 28.42
C THR A 431 -15.54 -0.11 29.76
N ASP A 432 -16.73 -0.73 29.79
CA ASP A 432 -17.32 -1.23 31.03
C ASP A 432 -16.50 -2.38 31.67
N ALA A 433 -15.87 -3.24 30.86
CA ALA A 433 -15.02 -4.32 31.37
C ALA A 433 -13.71 -3.77 31.97
N LEU A 434 -13.12 -2.78 31.29
CA LEU A 434 -11.92 -2.08 31.75
C LEU A 434 -12.19 -1.24 33.02
N ASP A 435 -13.35 -0.57 33.13
CA ASP A 435 -13.71 0.24 34.31
C ASP A 435 -13.72 -0.58 35.61
N ARG A 436 -14.07 -1.86 35.52
CA ARG A 436 -14.08 -2.78 36.66
C ARG A 436 -12.68 -3.19 37.14
N VAL A 437 -11.67 -3.12 36.27
CA VAL A 437 -10.30 -3.61 36.55
C VAL A 437 -9.31 -2.45 36.71
N ALA A 438 -9.55 -1.32 36.03
CA ALA A 438 -8.68 -0.17 36.07
C ALA A 438 -8.67 0.47 37.47
N PRO A 439 -7.49 0.85 38.00
CA PRO A 439 -7.40 1.51 39.29
C PRO A 439 -8.28 2.76 39.38
N THR A 440 -8.88 3.00 40.55
CA THR A 440 -9.66 4.21 40.81
C THR A 440 -8.73 5.38 41.16
N GLY A 441 -8.63 6.38 40.27
CA GLY A 441 -7.91 7.63 40.51
C GLY A 441 -6.61 7.81 39.71
N ARG A 442 -5.80 8.79 40.12
CA ARG A 442 -4.45 9.02 39.58
C ARG A 442 -3.44 8.10 40.27
N VAL A 443 -2.39 7.73 39.55
CA VAL A 443 -1.29 6.89 40.06
C VAL A 443 0.00 7.68 40.15
N THR A 444 0.89 7.24 41.05
CA THR A 444 2.24 7.78 41.23
C THR A 444 3.27 6.82 40.65
N ALA A 445 4.23 7.34 39.88
CA ALA A 445 5.44 6.60 39.49
C ALA A 445 6.67 7.19 40.19
N GLY A 446 7.48 6.35 40.84
CA GLY A 446 8.70 6.76 41.53
C GLY A 446 9.89 6.91 40.58
N ASP A 447 9.97 6.07 39.55
CA ASP A 447 11.04 6.07 38.56
C ASP A 447 10.56 5.59 37.17
N GLU A 448 11.50 5.47 36.22
CA GLU A 448 11.23 5.00 34.86
C GLU A 448 10.75 3.53 34.79
N THR A 449 11.11 2.70 35.77
CA THR A 449 10.69 1.29 35.85
C THR A 449 9.21 1.20 36.23
N ASP A 450 8.76 2.04 37.16
CA ASP A 450 7.34 2.16 37.50
C ASP A 450 6.51 2.61 36.29
N VAL A 451 7.00 3.59 35.51
CA VAL A 451 6.34 4.04 34.29
C VAL A 451 6.25 2.91 33.26
N LEU A 452 7.35 2.18 33.06
CA LEU A 452 7.39 1.03 32.17
C LEU A 452 6.36 -0.03 32.57
N ALA A 453 6.26 -0.37 33.86
CA ALA A 453 5.29 -1.34 34.36
C ALA A 453 3.82 -0.90 34.12
N LEU A 454 3.52 0.39 34.28
CA LEU A 454 2.18 0.95 34.01
C LEU A 454 1.79 0.82 32.53
N TYR A 455 2.72 1.08 31.61
CA TYR A 455 2.47 0.93 30.18
C TYR A 455 2.49 -0.54 29.72
N GLN A 456 3.23 -1.41 30.40
CA GLN A 456 3.11 -2.86 30.22
C GLN A 456 1.71 -3.35 30.59
N SER A 457 1.14 -2.86 31.70
CA SER A 457 -0.25 -3.16 32.10
C SER A 457 -1.27 -2.68 31.06
N ARG A 458 -1.07 -1.49 30.47
CA ARG A 458 -1.89 -1.03 29.33
C ARG A 458 -1.76 -1.96 28.13
N ALA A 459 -0.55 -2.33 27.72
CA ALA A 459 -0.32 -3.22 26.59
C ALA A 459 -0.96 -4.61 26.79
N GLN A 460 -0.91 -5.16 28.01
CA GLN A 460 -1.59 -6.40 28.37
C GLN A 460 -3.13 -6.26 28.29
N SER A 461 -3.66 -5.13 28.73
CA SER A 461 -5.10 -4.84 28.61
C SER A 461 -5.53 -4.75 27.14
N GLU A 462 -4.73 -4.13 26.28
CA GLU A 462 -4.97 -4.09 24.84
C GLU A 462 -4.89 -5.48 24.20
N ALA A 463 -3.92 -6.32 24.59
CA ALA A 463 -3.82 -7.69 24.13
C ALA A 463 -5.06 -8.51 24.50
N ALA A 464 -5.54 -8.40 25.73
CA ALA A 464 -6.77 -9.06 26.17
C ALA A 464 -8.00 -8.58 25.40
N VAL A 465 -8.13 -7.27 25.17
CA VAL A 465 -9.22 -6.72 24.34
C VAL A 465 -9.13 -7.22 22.90
N TYR A 466 -7.92 -7.27 22.34
CA TYR A 466 -7.65 -7.76 20.98
C TYR A 466 -8.05 -9.23 20.81
N GLU A 467 -7.62 -10.11 21.71
CA GLU A 467 -7.91 -11.56 21.65
C GLU A 467 -9.40 -11.88 21.81
N GLN A 468 -10.15 -11.05 22.56
CA GLN A 468 -11.57 -11.26 22.83
C GLN A 468 -12.49 -10.53 21.84
N THR A 469 -11.94 -9.83 20.85
CA THR A 469 -12.70 -9.00 19.92
C THR A 469 -12.45 -9.44 18.46
N GLY A 470 -13.49 -9.36 17.62
CA GLY A 470 -13.38 -9.73 16.20
C GLY A 470 -12.55 -8.73 15.39
N VAL A 471 -12.05 -9.18 14.22
CA VAL A 471 -11.20 -8.38 13.31
C VAL A 471 -11.89 -7.07 12.89
N GLU A 472 -13.17 -7.11 12.52
CA GLU A 472 -13.88 -5.89 12.11
C GLU A 472 -13.97 -4.86 13.25
N GLU A 473 -14.27 -5.31 14.46
CA GLU A 473 -14.45 -4.42 15.61
C GLU A 473 -13.12 -3.84 16.11
N THR A 474 -12.07 -4.64 16.18
CA THR A 474 -10.71 -4.14 16.47
C THR A 474 -10.22 -3.17 15.40
N SER A 475 -10.55 -3.42 14.13
CA SER A 475 -10.22 -2.54 13.00
C SER A 475 -11.01 -1.22 13.02
N ALA A 476 -12.29 -1.26 13.36
CA ALA A 476 -13.12 -0.07 13.52
C ALA A 476 -12.68 0.81 14.70
N LEU A 477 -12.15 0.19 15.76
CA LEU A 477 -11.61 0.91 16.91
C LEU A 477 -10.14 1.32 16.75
N GLY A 478 -9.48 0.89 15.66
CA GLY A 478 -8.13 1.27 15.29
C GLY A 478 -7.01 0.45 15.93
N PHE A 479 -7.30 -0.69 16.58
CA PHE A 479 -6.30 -1.56 17.22
C PHE A 479 -6.30 -2.99 16.66
N ALA A 480 -6.61 -3.17 15.37
CA ALA A 480 -6.57 -4.47 14.68
C ALA A 480 -5.21 -5.18 14.67
N ARG A 481 -4.17 -4.57 15.23
CA ARG A 481 -2.82 -5.11 15.28
C ARG A 481 -2.12 -4.77 16.57
N PRO A 482 -1.07 -5.56 16.91
CA PRO A 482 -0.30 -5.29 18.09
C PRO A 482 0.30 -3.89 18.07
N ARG A 483 0.22 -3.25 19.23
CA ARG A 483 0.83 -1.96 19.51
C ARG A 483 1.82 -2.11 20.64
N ARG A 484 2.94 -1.39 20.57
CA ARG A 484 3.84 -1.27 21.71
C ARG A 484 4.21 0.17 21.99
N TYR A 485 4.64 0.43 23.21
CA TYR A 485 4.88 1.78 23.72
C TYR A 485 6.37 2.00 23.95
N LEU A 486 6.95 2.95 23.24
CA LEU A 486 8.32 3.39 23.45
C LEU A 486 8.31 4.62 24.37
N ILE A 487 8.95 4.51 25.54
CA ILE A 487 8.79 5.46 26.64
C ILE A 487 10.09 6.21 26.87
N HIS A 488 10.05 7.53 26.76
CA HIS A 488 11.13 8.41 27.17
C HIS A 488 10.75 9.13 28.45
N VAL A 489 11.60 9.03 29.45
CA VAL A 489 11.45 9.69 30.75
C VAL A 489 12.54 10.73 30.89
N THR A 490 12.15 11.98 31.09
CA THR A 490 13.14 13.06 31.28
C THR A 490 13.82 12.93 32.65
N PRO A 491 15.10 13.34 32.78
CA PRO A 491 15.81 13.31 34.06
C PRO A 491 15.03 14.00 35.18
N GLY A 492 14.87 13.31 36.31
CA GLY A 492 14.08 13.81 37.44
C GLY A 492 12.56 13.68 37.28
N MET A 493 12.07 12.88 36.32
CA MET A 493 10.64 12.56 36.12
C MET A 493 9.78 13.80 35.80
N VAL A 494 10.36 14.84 35.19
CA VAL A 494 9.65 16.10 34.89
C VAL A 494 8.56 15.90 33.82
N ALA A 495 8.80 15.00 32.89
CA ALA A 495 7.92 14.65 31.79
C ALA A 495 8.14 13.19 31.34
N ILE A 496 7.05 12.55 30.93
CA ILE A 496 7.03 11.27 30.22
C ILE A 496 6.54 11.53 28.80
N THR A 497 7.32 11.10 27.81
CA THR A 497 6.92 11.06 26.41
C THR A 497 6.75 9.62 25.97
N VAL A 498 5.60 9.29 25.38
CA VAL A 498 5.28 7.96 24.90
C VAL A 498 5.02 8.00 23.40
N LEU A 499 5.73 7.15 22.68
CA LEU A 499 5.55 6.90 21.26
C LEU A 499 4.75 5.61 21.12
N GLU A 500 3.56 5.72 20.53
CA GLU A 500 2.75 4.57 20.15
C GLU A 500 3.31 3.97 18.87
N VAL A 501 3.88 2.76 18.95
CA VAL A 501 4.39 2.01 17.81
C VAL A 501 3.29 1.07 17.32
N VAL A 502 2.88 1.25 16.07
CA VAL A 502 1.87 0.43 15.38
C VAL A 502 2.55 -0.61 14.49
N ASP A 503 1.78 -1.64 14.12
CA ASP A 503 2.26 -2.79 13.34
C ASP A 503 3.43 -3.53 14.02
N ALA A 504 3.42 -3.56 15.35
CA ALA A 504 4.41 -4.26 16.16
C ALA A 504 4.26 -5.78 16.06
N GLU A 505 5.35 -6.51 16.29
CA GLU A 505 5.32 -7.98 16.36
C GLU A 505 4.55 -8.49 17.59
N ARG A 506 4.51 -7.69 18.66
CA ARG A 506 3.85 -8.02 19.93
C ARG A 506 3.30 -6.78 20.63
N PHE A 507 2.33 -6.99 21.50
CA PHE A 507 1.96 -5.99 22.50
C PHE A 507 3.09 -5.84 23.53
N GLY A 508 3.40 -4.61 23.92
CA GLY A 508 4.42 -4.39 24.95
C GLY A 508 4.73 -2.93 25.22
N ALA A 509 5.72 -2.71 26.07
CA ALA A 509 6.29 -1.40 26.30
C ALA A 509 7.79 -1.56 26.60
N ASP A 510 8.60 -0.64 26.09
CA ASP A 510 10.05 -0.62 26.24
C ASP A 510 10.53 0.83 26.49
N LEU A 511 11.63 1.01 27.23
CA LEU A 511 12.25 2.33 27.42
C LEU A 511 13.01 2.74 26.16
N LEU A 512 12.91 4.02 25.81
CA LEU A 512 13.72 4.64 24.76
C LEU A 512 15.15 4.88 25.25
N PRO A 513 16.14 4.77 24.36
CA PRO A 513 17.48 5.24 24.67
C PRO A 513 17.47 6.74 25.05
N PRO A 514 18.32 7.17 25.99
CA PRO A 514 18.31 8.55 26.52
C PRO A 514 18.66 9.62 25.48
N ASP A 515 19.41 9.27 24.43
CA ASP A 515 19.93 10.20 23.42
C ASP A 515 18.97 10.42 22.22
N VAL A 516 17.72 9.97 22.31
CA VAL A 516 16.75 10.09 21.21
C VAL A 516 16.18 11.51 21.15
N ALA A 517 16.40 12.19 20.02
CA ALA A 517 15.76 13.46 19.73
C ALA A 517 14.27 13.25 19.38
N LEU A 518 13.38 13.51 20.34
CA LEU A 518 11.94 13.26 20.22
C LEU A 518 11.22 14.12 19.17
N ARG A 519 11.78 15.27 18.82
CA ARG A 519 11.27 16.22 17.81
C ARG A 519 12.04 16.15 16.50
N ASP A 520 12.67 15.01 16.23
CA ASP A 520 13.36 14.78 14.97
C ASP A 520 12.35 14.20 13.94
N PRO A 521 12.08 14.89 12.82
CA PRO A 521 11.21 14.38 11.75
C PRO A 521 11.69 13.04 11.17
N LEU A 522 12.94 12.67 11.42
CA LEU A 522 13.58 11.43 10.97
C LEU A 522 13.82 10.44 12.12
N MET A 523 13.23 10.68 13.30
CA MET A 523 13.34 9.83 14.48
C MET A 523 13.05 8.35 14.16
N SER A 524 11.99 8.06 13.40
CA SER A 524 11.63 6.69 13.04
C SER A 524 12.71 5.96 12.21
N VAL A 525 13.45 6.69 11.36
CA VAL A 525 14.57 6.14 10.59
C VAL A 525 15.73 5.82 11.51
N ARG A 526 16.08 6.73 12.42
CA ARG A 526 17.18 6.55 13.39
C ARG A 526 16.92 5.40 14.37
N LEU A 527 15.71 5.34 14.92
CA LEU A 527 15.33 4.26 15.84
C LEU A 527 15.43 2.89 15.16
N ARG A 528 15.06 2.79 13.88
CA ARG A 528 15.20 1.55 13.11
C ARG A 528 16.66 1.20 12.84
N ALA A 529 17.48 2.18 12.44
CA ALA A 529 18.92 1.97 12.23
C ALA A 529 19.62 1.45 13.49
N ASN A 530 19.15 1.87 14.67
CA ASN A 530 19.65 1.42 15.97
C ASN A 530 18.99 0.12 16.48
N GLY A 531 18.13 -0.53 15.69
CA GLY A 531 17.43 -1.76 16.05
C GLY A 531 16.33 -1.59 17.10
N VAL A 532 15.92 -0.36 17.41
CA VAL A 532 14.83 -0.07 18.37
C VAL A 532 13.46 -0.25 17.72
N LEU A 533 13.31 0.09 16.43
CA LEU A 533 12.09 -0.16 15.65
C LEU A 533 12.33 -1.32 14.66
N GLY A 534 11.32 -2.17 14.51
CA GLY A 534 11.27 -3.22 13.50
C GLY A 534 11.12 -2.68 12.06
N PRO A 535 11.26 -3.56 11.06
CA PRO A 535 11.19 -3.17 9.63
C PRO A 535 9.80 -2.65 9.24
N ASP A 536 8.76 -3.25 9.80
CA ASP A 536 7.35 -2.94 9.50
C ASP A 536 6.68 -2.04 10.54
N GLU A 537 7.38 -1.69 11.63
CA GLU A 537 6.85 -0.84 12.69
C GLU A 537 6.85 0.64 12.30
N HIS A 538 5.83 1.38 12.72
CA HIS A 538 5.76 2.84 12.53
C HIS A 538 5.36 3.54 13.82
N ILE A 539 5.79 4.79 13.97
CA ILE A 539 5.31 5.64 15.05
C ILE A 539 3.97 6.22 14.61
N GLY A 540 2.90 5.87 15.33
CA GLY A 540 1.55 6.35 15.08
C GLY A 540 1.28 7.69 15.77
N THR A 541 1.38 7.71 17.10
CA THR A 541 1.08 8.90 17.91
C THR A 541 2.20 9.16 18.91
N ILE A 542 2.48 10.43 19.19
CA ILE A 542 3.42 10.86 20.24
C ILE A 542 2.62 11.64 21.29
N HIS A 543 2.72 11.20 22.55
CA HIS A 543 2.06 11.85 23.68
C HIS A 543 3.11 12.29 24.70
N SER A 544 3.09 13.55 25.10
CA SER A 544 3.97 14.07 26.16
C SER A 544 3.16 14.60 27.32
N ASN A 545 3.41 14.08 28.51
CA ASN A 545 2.77 14.49 29.75
C ASN A 545 3.81 15.13 30.67
N TYR A 546 3.59 16.40 31.05
CA TYR A 546 4.33 17.05 32.12
C TYR A 546 3.79 16.58 33.47
N ILE A 547 4.69 16.17 34.36
CA ILE A 547 4.30 15.60 35.63
C ILE A 547 4.58 16.61 36.74
N SER A 548 3.51 17.17 37.30
CA SER A 548 3.57 17.80 38.61
C SER A 548 3.33 16.72 39.67
N ASP A 549 4.21 16.61 40.66
CA ASP A 549 4.05 15.73 41.84
C ASP A 549 3.96 14.22 41.54
N SER A 550 4.58 13.74 40.46
CA SER A 550 4.55 12.32 40.03
C SER A 550 3.16 11.72 39.75
N LEU A 551 2.09 12.51 39.74
CA LEU A 551 0.70 12.07 39.63
C LEU A 551 0.17 12.16 38.19
N PHE A 552 -0.20 11.03 37.59
CA PHE A 552 -0.83 11.00 36.27
C PHE A 552 -1.94 9.95 36.16
N GLU A 553 -2.75 10.05 35.11
CA GLU A 553 -3.83 9.10 34.84
C GLU A 553 -3.26 7.72 34.50
N HIS A 554 -3.81 6.66 35.11
CA HIS A 554 -3.36 5.30 34.83
C HIS A 554 -3.48 4.99 33.33
N PRO A 555 -2.45 4.47 32.65
CA PRO A 555 -2.48 4.23 31.21
C PRO A 555 -3.68 3.38 30.72
N THR A 556 -4.14 2.41 31.51
CA THR A 556 -5.36 1.62 31.22
C THR A 556 -6.66 2.46 31.22
N ARG A 557 -6.74 3.55 32.00
CA ARG A 557 -7.87 4.48 31.91
C ARG A 557 -7.83 5.31 30.63
N SER A 558 -6.64 5.75 30.23
CA SER A 558 -6.45 6.40 28.94
C SER A 558 -6.88 5.47 27.78
N LEU A 559 -6.64 4.15 27.87
CA LEU A 559 -7.17 3.18 26.90
C LEU A 559 -8.71 3.22 26.83
N MET A 560 -9.41 3.27 27.96
CA MET A 560 -10.88 3.38 27.96
C MET A 560 -11.35 4.63 27.21
N THR A 561 -10.74 5.79 27.49
CA THR A 561 -11.07 7.04 26.80
C THR A 561 -10.80 6.95 25.31
N THR A 562 -9.69 6.32 24.90
CA THR A 562 -9.35 6.09 23.49
C THR A 562 -10.41 5.21 22.81
N LEU A 563 -10.85 4.13 23.45
CA LEU A 563 -11.89 3.22 22.93
C LEU A 563 -13.25 3.90 22.83
N GLU A 564 -13.64 4.68 23.84
CA GLU A 564 -14.88 5.47 23.83
C GLU A 564 -14.88 6.51 22.72
N HIS A 565 -13.78 7.25 22.56
CA HIS A 565 -13.65 8.24 21.51
C HIS A 565 -13.69 7.58 20.13
N ALA A 566 -12.92 6.51 19.92
CA ALA A 566 -12.88 5.78 18.66
C ALA A 566 -14.25 5.17 18.31
N GLY A 567 -14.89 4.50 19.27
CA GLY A 567 -16.19 3.86 19.09
C GLY A 567 -17.31 4.86 18.82
N THR A 568 -17.33 5.98 19.55
CA THR A 568 -18.29 7.07 19.31
C THR A 568 -18.10 7.67 17.92
N HIS A 569 -16.87 8.05 17.56
CA HIS A 569 -16.57 8.62 16.25
C HIS A 569 -16.96 7.69 15.10
N PHE A 570 -16.66 6.39 15.24
CA PHE A 570 -16.98 5.38 14.24
C PHE A 570 -18.49 5.13 14.13
N ASN A 571 -19.21 5.06 15.26
CA ASN A 571 -20.64 4.73 15.28
C ASN A 571 -21.54 5.90 14.85
N VAL A 572 -21.19 7.16 15.16
CA VAL A 572 -22.03 8.34 14.87
C VAL A 572 -22.61 8.38 13.45
N PRO A 573 -21.84 8.17 12.36
CA PRO A 573 -22.36 8.24 11.00
C PRO A 573 -23.14 6.99 10.57
N LEU A 574 -23.14 5.90 11.35
CA LEU A 574 -23.73 4.61 10.97
C LEU A 574 -25.20 4.49 11.40
N PRO A 575 -26.01 3.68 10.69
CA PRO A 575 -27.37 3.39 11.12
C PRO A 575 -27.38 2.71 12.49
N ALA A 576 -28.37 3.05 13.33
CA ALA A 576 -28.57 2.41 14.63
C ALA A 576 -28.88 0.91 14.48
N PHE A 577 -28.32 0.11 15.37
CA PHE A 577 -28.66 -1.31 15.51
C PHE A 577 -30.13 -1.43 15.90
N THR A 578 -30.89 -2.19 15.12
CA THR A 578 -32.32 -2.38 15.38
C THR A 578 -32.49 -3.69 16.14
N LEU A 579 -33.13 -3.63 17.31
CA LEU A 579 -33.39 -4.83 18.12
C LEU A 579 -34.26 -5.84 17.33
N PRO A 580 -33.99 -7.15 17.44
CA PRO A 580 -34.89 -8.19 16.91
C PRO A 580 -36.31 -8.04 17.45
N GLU A 581 -37.31 -8.34 16.63
CA GLU A 581 -38.72 -8.31 17.05
C GLU A 581 -39.07 -9.51 17.95
N GLU A 582 -38.48 -10.68 17.65
CA GLU A 582 -38.64 -11.93 18.37
C GLU A 582 -37.80 -11.94 19.65
N LEU A 583 -38.43 -12.22 20.80
CA LEU A 583 -37.74 -12.21 22.10
C LEU A 583 -36.72 -13.34 22.25
N SER A 584 -36.95 -14.49 21.60
CA SER A 584 -36.01 -15.62 21.61
C SER A 584 -34.69 -15.28 20.91
N GLU A 585 -34.74 -14.52 19.81
CA GLU A 585 -33.55 -14.02 19.12
C GLU A 585 -32.80 -13.00 19.98
N LEU A 586 -33.54 -12.11 20.65
CA LEU A 586 -32.95 -11.13 21.56
C LEU A 586 -32.33 -11.78 22.80
N GLU A 587 -32.96 -12.81 23.37
CA GLU A 587 -32.42 -13.61 24.46
C GLU A 587 -31.08 -14.25 24.07
N THR A 588 -31.02 -14.92 22.92
CA THR A 588 -29.79 -15.51 22.37
C THR A 588 -28.68 -14.46 22.15
N LEU A 589 -29.05 -13.28 21.66
CA LEU A 589 -28.13 -12.16 21.44
C LEU A 589 -27.55 -11.64 22.77
N LEU A 590 -28.38 -11.55 23.81
CA LEU A 590 -27.99 -11.12 25.15
C LEU A 590 -27.11 -12.15 25.84
N GLU A 591 -27.45 -13.44 25.78
CA GLU A 591 -26.61 -14.53 26.29
C GLU A 591 -25.21 -14.47 25.68
N THR A 592 -25.14 -14.36 24.35
CA THR A 592 -23.87 -14.28 23.62
C THR A 592 -23.07 -13.04 24.04
N SER A 593 -23.74 -11.89 24.20
CA SER A 593 -23.09 -10.62 24.54
C SER A 593 -22.58 -10.60 25.99
N LEU A 594 -23.35 -11.12 26.94
CA LEU A 594 -22.96 -11.22 28.35
C LEU A 594 -21.84 -12.25 28.55
N ALA A 595 -21.90 -13.39 27.85
CA ALA A 595 -20.82 -14.37 27.86
C ALA A 595 -19.51 -13.80 27.28
N ALA A 596 -19.59 -13.01 26.21
CA ALA A 596 -18.41 -12.31 25.65
C ALA A 596 -17.85 -11.27 26.64
N ARG A 597 -18.72 -10.48 27.29
CA ARG A 597 -18.32 -9.52 28.32
C ARG A 597 -17.61 -10.19 29.49
N ARG A 598 -18.10 -11.34 29.94
CA ARG A 598 -17.47 -12.12 31.02
C ARG A 598 -16.09 -12.64 30.64
N ARG A 599 -15.97 -13.25 29.44
CA ARG A 599 -14.66 -13.71 28.93
C ARG A 599 -13.63 -12.57 28.86
N LEU A 600 -14.07 -11.38 28.44
CA LEU A 600 -13.21 -10.21 28.44
C LEU A 600 -12.81 -9.77 29.85
N HIS A 601 -13.76 -9.75 30.78
CA HIS A 601 -13.45 -9.40 32.17
C HIS A 601 -12.47 -10.39 32.80
N ASP A 602 -12.71 -11.71 32.65
CA ASP A 602 -11.82 -12.77 33.17
C ASP A 602 -10.40 -12.65 32.59
N ALA A 603 -10.27 -12.29 31.31
CA ALA A 603 -8.99 -12.05 30.65
C ALA A 603 -8.25 -10.81 31.21
N LEU A 604 -8.99 -9.80 31.68
CA LEU A 604 -8.43 -8.57 32.24
C LEU A 604 -8.07 -8.69 33.73
N SER A 605 -8.86 -9.43 34.52
CA SER A 605 -8.77 -9.45 35.99
C SER A 605 -7.96 -10.60 36.58
N ALA A 606 -7.46 -11.54 35.76
CA ALA A 606 -6.77 -12.76 36.19
C ALA A 606 -7.55 -13.63 37.20
N GLY A 607 -8.87 -13.44 37.30
CA GLY A 607 -9.81 -14.16 38.17
C GLY A 607 -11.13 -14.42 37.45
N SER A 608 -11.95 -15.35 37.96
CA SER A 608 -13.26 -15.65 37.38
C SER A 608 -14.35 -14.84 38.08
N ASP A 609 -15.05 -13.98 37.34
CA ASP A 609 -16.25 -13.29 37.85
C ASP A 609 -17.43 -14.28 37.92
N ALA A 610 -18.28 -14.18 38.93
CA ALA A 610 -19.45 -15.06 39.06
C ALA A 610 -20.49 -14.74 37.98
N ALA A 611 -21.14 -15.77 37.43
CA ALA A 611 -22.11 -15.59 36.35
C ALA A 611 -23.44 -15.04 36.88
N ASN A 612 -23.65 -13.73 36.84
CA ASN A 612 -24.92 -13.16 37.24
C ASN A 612 -26.00 -13.44 36.18
N SER A 613 -27.16 -13.94 36.61
CA SER A 613 -28.33 -14.11 35.75
C SER A 613 -29.08 -12.79 35.54
N HIS A 614 -29.65 -12.61 34.36
CA HIS A 614 -30.40 -11.43 33.96
C HIS A 614 -31.84 -11.82 33.58
N TYR A 615 -32.80 -11.35 34.36
CA TYR A 615 -34.22 -11.61 34.17
C TYR A 615 -34.90 -10.33 33.69
N ILE A 616 -35.53 -10.38 32.52
CA ILE A 616 -35.96 -9.17 31.81
C ILE A 616 -37.44 -9.28 31.42
N THR A 617 -38.23 -8.28 31.78
CA THR A 617 -39.62 -8.13 31.33
C THR A 617 -39.74 -7.06 30.26
N VAL A 618 -40.49 -7.32 29.18
CA VAL A 618 -40.70 -6.40 28.05
C VAL A 618 -42.20 -6.12 27.87
N ASP A 619 -42.58 -4.85 27.85
CA ASP A 619 -43.91 -4.38 27.44
C ASP A 619 -43.80 -3.60 26.12
N LYS A 620 -44.35 -4.19 25.04
CA LYS A 620 -44.34 -3.63 23.68
C LYS A 620 -45.50 -2.67 23.40
N SER A 621 -46.24 -2.25 24.42
CA SER A 621 -47.44 -1.44 24.24
C SER A 621 -47.16 -0.04 23.69
N PRO A 622 -47.95 0.47 22.72
CA PRO A 622 -47.81 1.84 22.24
C PRO A 622 -48.15 2.83 23.35
N THR A 623 -47.13 3.52 23.87
CA THR A 623 -47.28 4.73 24.68
C THR A 623 -47.70 5.91 23.78
N GLY A 624 -48.60 6.76 24.27
CA GLY A 624 -49.44 7.66 23.45
C GLY A 624 -48.74 8.59 22.44
N GLY A 625 -49.54 9.09 21.48
CA GLY A 625 -49.18 10.11 20.49
C GLY A 625 -48.24 9.62 19.37
N LEU A 626 -48.49 10.05 18.12
CA LEU A 626 -47.85 9.65 16.85
C LEU A 626 -46.30 9.69 16.76
N ARG A 627 -45.56 10.00 17.83
CA ARG A 627 -44.12 10.32 17.77
C ARG A 627 -43.18 9.45 18.62
N THR A 628 -43.66 8.63 19.55
CA THR A 628 -42.76 7.87 20.46
C THR A 628 -43.32 6.48 20.79
N PHE A 629 -43.21 5.54 19.84
CA PHE A 629 -43.31 4.12 20.18
C PHE A 629 -42.00 3.69 20.86
N GLN A 630 -42.08 3.25 22.11
CA GLN A 630 -40.94 2.75 22.87
C GLN A 630 -41.38 1.51 23.65
N TRP A 631 -40.64 0.41 23.55
CA TRP A 631 -40.82 -0.73 24.45
C TRP A 631 -40.40 -0.30 25.86
N SER A 632 -41.21 -0.60 26.87
CA SER A 632 -40.86 -0.44 28.28
C SER A 632 -40.21 -1.73 28.76
N VAL A 633 -39.03 -1.63 29.35
CA VAL A 633 -38.23 -2.80 29.75
C VAL A 633 -37.78 -2.65 31.19
N THR A 634 -37.81 -3.76 31.93
CA THR A 634 -37.19 -3.86 33.27
C THR A 634 -36.26 -5.06 33.28
N ALA A 635 -35.01 -4.84 33.66
CA ALA A 635 -34.00 -5.87 33.85
C ALA A 635 -33.62 -5.99 35.33
N ILE A 636 -33.54 -7.23 35.81
CA ILE A 636 -33.15 -7.59 37.17
C ILE A 636 -31.91 -8.49 37.07
N GLU A 637 -30.83 -8.08 37.74
CA GLU A 637 -29.59 -8.84 37.83
C GLU A 637 -29.57 -9.63 39.15
N VAL A 638 -29.32 -10.93 39.07
CA VAL A 638 -29.33 -11.85 40.22
C VAL A 638 -27.97 -12.54 40.33
N ALA A 639 -27.34 -12.42 41.50
CA ALA A 639 -26.05 -13.03 41.78
C ALA A 639 -26.21 -14.52 42.13
N ASP A 640 -26.65 -15.34 41.18
CA ASP A 640 -26.91 -16.78 41.36
C ASP A 640 -25.75 -17.70 40.93
N GLY A 641 -24.84 -17.20 40.09
CA GLY A 641 -23.74 -17.96 39.52
C GLY A 641 -24.12 -18.80 38.30
N LEU A 642 -25.35 -18.68 37.80
CA LEU A 642 -25.88 -19.50 36.69
C LEU A 642 -25.73 -18.81 35.32
N GLY A 643 -25.65 -17.48 35.28
CA GLY A 643 -25.44 -16.71 34.04
C GLY A 643 -26.58 -16.85 33.04
N ARG A 644 -27.81 -17.09 33.51
CA ARG A 644 -28.99 -17.27 32.65
C ARG A 644 -29.47 -15.91 32.14
N VAL A 645 -30.01 -15.89 30.94
CA VAL A 645 -30.80 -14.76 30.45
C VAL A 645 -32.20 -15.28 30.19
N GLN A 646 -33.23 -14.57 30.66
CA GLN A 646 -34.61 -14.95 30.40
C GLN A 646 -35.46 -13.72 30.15
N LEU A 647 -36.16 -13.71 29.01
CA LEU A 647 -37.06 -12.63 28.62
C LEU A 647 -38.53 -13.07 28.74
N LEU A 648 -39.37 -12.19 29.29
CA LEU A 648 -40.81 -12.39 29.37
C LEU A 648 -41.56 -11.19 28.80
N GLU A 649 -42.48 -11.43 27.85
CA GLU A 649 -43.38 -10.40 27.36
C GLU A 649 -44.54 -10.21 28.34
N LEU A 650 -44.79 -8.97 28.76
CA LEU A 650 -45.92 -8.63 29.61
C LEU A 650 -47.14 -8.26 28.76
N ALA A 651 -48.28 -8.88 29.06
CA ALA A 651 -49.57 -8.35 28.62
C ALA A 651 -49.82 -7.00 29.32
N ARG A 652 -50.31 -6.00 28.57
CA ARG A 652 -50.53 -4.60 29.01
C ARG A 652 -50.83 -4.47 30.50
N THR A 653 -50.19 -3.46 31.10
CA THR A 653 -50.40 -2.95 32.47
C THR A 653 -49.93 -3.87 33.59
N THR A 654 -48.69 -3.66 34.02
CA THR A 654 -48.33 -3.59 35.44
C THR A 654 -47.13 -2.66 35.57
N GLN A 655 -47.36 -1.39 35.92
CA GLN A 655 -46.28 -0.53 36.43
C GLN A 655 -45.88 -1.13 37.78
N THR A 656 -44.79 -1.90 37.80
CA THR A 656 -44.15 -2.28 39.05
C THR A 656 -43.46 -1.05 39.62
N ALA A 657 -43.73 -0.77 40.90
CA ALA A 657 -43.09 0.31 41.63
C ALA A 657 -41.56 0.13 41.60
N PHE A 658 -40.82 1.25 41.62
CA PHE A 658 -39.37 1.27 41.73
C PHE A 658 -38.93 0.86 43.15
N ASP A 659 -39.09 -0.42 43.49
CA ASP A 659 -38.39 -1.03 44.63
C ASP A 659 -37.04 -1.59 44.16
N GLN A 660 -36.01 -1.49 44.99
CA GLN A 660 -34.65 -1.98 44.66
C GLN A 660 -34.55 -3.52 44.63
N MET A 661 -35.53 -4.24 45.18
CA MET A 661 -35.48 -5.71 45.31
C MET A 661 -36.50 -6.41 44.41
N MET A 662 -36.16 -7.62 43.96
CA MET A 662 -37.06 -8.50 43.21
C MET A 662 -38.24 -8.91 44.11
N THR A 663 -39.47 -8.74 43.62
CA THR A 663 -40.67 -9.17 44.37
C THR A 663 -40.82 -10.70 44.35
N GLU A 664 -41.48 -11.28 45.35
CA GLU A 664 -41.79 -12.73 45.35
C GLU A 664 -42.62 -13.14 44.12
N GLU A 665 -43.48 -12.26 43.62
CA GLU A 665 -44.27 -12.51 42.41
C GLU A 665 -43.38 -12.59 41.16
N GLU A 666 -42.42 -11.67 41.01
CA GLU A 666 -41.42 -11.71 39.93
C GLU A 666 -40.52 -12.95 40.06
N ALA A 667 -40.08 -13.28 41.28
CA ALA A 667 -39.26 -14.47 41.52
C ALA A 667 -39.98 -15.76 41.12
N ASN A 668 -41.27 -15.87 41.45
CA ASN A 668 -42.10 -17.00 41.02
C ASN A 668 -42.30 -17.03 39.50
N ARG A 669 -42.49 -15.88 38.83
CA ARG A 669 -42.64 -15.80 37.37
C ARG A 669 -41.38 -16.23 36.62
N PHE A 670 -40.20 -15.87 37.13
CA PHE A 670 -38.91 -16.22 36.54
C PHE A 670 -38.33 -17.56 37.07
N GLY A 671 -38.97 -18.17 38.07
CA GLY A 671 -38.46 -19.39 38.71
C GLY A 671 -37.17 -19.17 39.52
N VAL A 672 -36.97 -17.98 40.09
CA VAL A 672 -35.82 -17.64 40.94
C VAL A 672 -36.09 -18.11 42.37
N ALA A 673 -35.22 -18.98 42.89
CA ALA A 673 -35.41 -19.61 44.20
C ALA A 673 -35.24 -18.65 45.40
N ASP A 674 -34.45 -17.58 45.24
CA ASP A 674 -34.15 -16.62 46.30
C ASP A 674 -34.13 -15.18 45.75
N PRO A 675 -35.22 -14.40 45.90
CA PRO A 675 -35.28 -13.00 45.45
C PRO A 675 -34.28 -12.09 46.16
N SER A 676 -33.75 -12.47 47.33
CA SER A 676 -32.78 -11.64 48.07
C SER A 676 -31.41 -11.56 47.39
N ARG A 677 -31.15 -12.43 46.40
CA ARG A 677 -29.93 -12.41 45.57
C ARG A 677 -29.98 -11.41 44.41
N ALA A 678 -31.07 -10.67 44.25
CA ALA A 678 -31.15 -9.57 43.30
C ALA A 678 -30.21 -8.44 43.75
N ILE A 679 -29.25 -8.08 42.88
CA ILE A 679 -28.22 -7.09 43.17
C ILE A 679 -28.44 -5.77 42.43
N SER A 680 -29.20 -5.77 41.34
CA SER A 680 -29.53 -4.55 40.62
C SER A 680 -30.89 -4.65 39.89
N ARG A 681 -31.61 -3.52 39.81
CA ARG A 681 -32.85 -3.34 39.05
C ARG A 681 -32.76 -2.09 38.20
N HIS A 682 -32.98 -2.23 36.90
CA HIS A 682 -32.93 -1.13 35.94
C HIS A 682 -34.16 -1.16 35.03
N GLY A 683 -34.94 -0.07 35.06
CA GLY A 683 -36.13 0.11 34.21
C GLY A 683 -35.98 1.31 33.29
N GLY A 684 -36.53 1.23 32.08
CA GLY A 684 -36.49 2.32 31.10
C GLY A 684 -37.02 1.92 29.73
N ASP A 685 -36.72 2.72 28.72
CA ASP A 685 -36.97 2.33 27.33
C ASP A 685 -36.02 1.19 26.89
N ALA A 686 -36.43 0.43 25.88
CA ALA A 686 -35.63 -0.70 25.38
C ALA A 686 -34.20 -0.33 24.99
N ALA A 687 -33.96 0.86 24.42
CA ALA A 687 -32.60 1.26 24.08
C ALA A 687 -31.76 1.50 25.34
N GLY A 688 -32.35 2.09 26.38
CA GLY A 688 -31.70 2.34 27.67
C GLY A 688 -31.35 1.08 28.45
N VAL A 689 -32.19 0.03 28.35
CA VAL A 689 -31.96 -1.23 29.09
C VAL A 689 -31.15 -2.25 28.27
N PHE A 690 -31.48 -2.45 26.98
CA PHE A 690 -30.78 -3.46 26.18
C PHE A 690 -29.43 -3.01 25.65
N ALA A 691 -29.21 -1.71 25.36
CA ALA A 691 -27.93 -1.28 24.81
C ALA A 691 -26.73 -1.62 25.72
N PRO A 692 -26.75 -1.31 27.04
CA PRO A 692 -25.64 -1.67 27.93
C PRO A 692 -25.41 -3.19 28.03
N LEU A 693 -26.48 -3.99 28.03
CA LEU A 693 -26.38 -5.46 28.09
C LEU A 693 -25.79 -6.05 26.80
N LEU A 694 -26.09 -5.43 25.65
CA LEU A 694 -25.54 -5.80 24.35
C LEU A 694 -24.15 -5.20 24.08
N GLY A 695 -23.67 -4.30 24.94
CA GLY A 695 -22.38 -3.64 24.79
C GLY A 695 -22.38 -2.39 23.92
N TYR A 696 -23.55 -1.82 23.64
CA TYR A 696 -23.71 -0.58 22.87
C TYR A 696 -23.93 0.62 23.77
N HIS A 697 -23.64 1.82 23.25
CA HIS A 697 -24.16 3.05 23.84
C HIS A 697 -25.66 3.19 23.53
N ARG A 698 -26.44 3.83 24.40
CA ARG A 698 -27.91 3.97 24.23
C ARG A 698 -28.30 4.54 22.86
N ASN A 699 -27.53 5.49 22.34
CA ASN A 699 -27.81 6.13 21.04
C ASN A 699 -27.49 5.23 19.83
N ASP A 700 -26.83 4.09 20.03
CA ASP A 700 -26.47 3.15 18.97
C ASP A 700 -27.55 2.09 18.72
N VAL A 701 -28.55 1.99 19.60
CA VAL A 701 -29.61 0.99 19.53
C VAL A 701 -30.97 1.66 19.40
N ARG A 702 -31.86 1.05 18.62
CA ARG A 702 -33.27 1.43 18.53
C ARG A 702 -34.18 0.21 18.59
N ALA A 703 -35.36 0.41 19.18
CA ALA A 703 -36.43 -0.57 19.07
C ALA A 703 -37.03 -0.58 17.64
N PRO A 704 -37.48 -1.74 17.15
CA PRO A 704 -38.19 -1.82 15.88
C PRO A 704 -39.51 -1.05 15.95
N TRP A 705 -39.91 -0.47 14.82
CA TRP A 705 -41.21 0.18 14.69
C TRP A 705 -42.26 -0.86 14.33
N PRO A 706 -43.47 -0.81 14.91
CA PRO A 706 -44.58 -1.67 14.50
C PRO A 706 -44.87 -1.54 13.00
N PRO A 707 -45.20 -2.65 12.29
CA PRO A 707 -45.52 -2.64 10.87
C PRO A 707 -46.60 -1.60 10.49
N GLU A 708 -47.58 -1.41 11.37
CA GLU A 708 -48.69 -0.45 11.19
C GLU A 708 -48.22 1.01 11.23
N LEU A 709 -47.21 1.33 12.05
CA LEU A 709 -46.62 2.68 12.12
C LEU A 709 -45.65 2.92 10.95
N LEU A 710 -44.93 1.89 10.49
CA LEU A 710 -44.11 1.95 9.28
C LEU A 710 -44.97 2.21 8.03
N ALA A 711 -46.11 1.51 7.89
CA ALA A 711 -47.05 1.72 6.79
C ALA A 711 -47.64 3.14 6.79
N ARG A 712 -48.02 3.67 7.96
CA ARG A 712 -48.52 5.05 8.09
C ARG A 712 -47.45 6.11 7.82
N ALA A 713 -46.20 5.88 8.25
CA ALA A 713 -45.08 6.77 7.96
C ALA A 713 -44.70 6.79 6.47
N ALA A 714 -44.75 5.63 5.80
CA ALA A 714 -44.54 5.52 4.36
C ALA A 714 -45.62 6.28 3.57
N GLU A 715 -46.88 6.14 3.95
CA GLU A 715 -48.02 6.88 3.39
C GLU A 715 -47.87 8.40 3.60
N GLN A 716 -47.45 8.83 4.79
CA GLN A 716 -47.22 10.25 5.08
C GLN A 716 -46.04 10.82 4.28
N LYS A 717 -44.95 10.06 4.12
CA LYS A 717 -43.81 10.45 3.28
C LYS A 717 -44.22 10.55 1.81
N ARG A 718 -45.02 9.61 1.32
CA ARG A 718 -45.59 9.64 -0.03
C ARG A 718 -46.46 10.89 -0.24
N ARG A 719 -47.34 11.23 0.70
CA ARG A 719 -48.16 12.46 0.64
C ARG A 719 -47.34 13.74 0.67
N LEU A 720 -46.26 13.79 1.44
CA LEU A 720 -45.34 14.95 1.46
C LEU A 720 -44.58 15.08 0.14
N GLN A 721 -44.15 13.97 -0.47
CA GLN A 721 -43.53 13.98 -1.79
C GLN A 721 -44.54 14.41 -2.87
N GLU A 722 -45.77 13.92 -2.81
CA GLU A 722 -46.88 14.32 -3.70
C GLU A 722 -47.27 15.80 -3.50
N SER A 723 -47.25 16.33 -2.27
CA SER A 723 -47.54 17.76 -2.03
C SER A 723 -46.40 18.70 -2.41
N THR A 724 -45.15 18.22 -2.41
CA THR A 724 -43.98 19.01 -2.84
C THR A 724 -43.97 19.13 -4.37
N VAL A 725 -44.34 18.07 -5.08
CA VAL A 725 -44.53 18.09 -6.54
C VAL A 725 -45.73 18.94 -6.94
N ALA A 726 -46.84 18.87 -6.18
CA ALA A 726 -48.00 19.74 -6.42
C ALA A 726 -47.74 21.23 -6.15
N SER A 727 -46.77 21.58 -5.29
CA SER A 727 -46.40 22.99 -5.04
C SER A 727 -45.44 23.59 -6.06
N GLU A 728 -44.78 22.77 -6.89
CA GLU A 728 -43.95 23.25 -8.01
C GLU A 728 -44.79 23.51 -9.29
N ASP A 729 -45.97 22.90 -9.41
CA ASP A 729 -46.90 23.12 -10.53
C ASP A 729 -47.87 24.31 -10.32
N ASP A 730 -47.96 24.89 -9.11
CA ASP A 730 -48.89 26.00 -8.78
C ASP A 730 -48.25 27.40 -8.84
N THR A 731 -47.00 27.52 -9.33
CA THR A 731 -46.43 28.81 -9.74
C THR A 731 -46.68 29.07 -11.22
N ASP A 732 -47.92 29.41 -11.55
CA ASP A 732 -48.30 30.00 -12.85
C ASP A 732 -47.82 31.47 -12.89
N PRO A 733 -46.98 31.89 -13.87
CA PRO A 733 -46.56 33.27 -14.00
C PRO A 733 -47.66 34.06 -14.74
N SER A 734 -48.38 34.90 -14.01
CA SER A 734 -49.17 36.01 -14.58
C SER A 734 -48.77 37.34 -13.99
#